data_AF-A0A0Q4GEE8-F1
#
_entry.id   AF-A0A0Q4GEE8-F1
#
_cell.length_a   1.000
_cell.length_b   1.000
_cell.length_c   1.000
_cell.angle_alpha   90.00
_cell.angle_beta   90.00
_cell.angle_gamma   90.00
#
_symmetry.space_group_name_H-M   'P 1'
#
loop_
_entity.id
_entity.type
_entity.pdbx_description
1 polymer ?
#
loop_
_entity_poly.entity_id
_entity_poly.type
_entity_poly.pdbx_seq_one_letter_code
_entity_poly.pdbx_strand_id
1 'polypeptide(L)'
;MILLSYALSLIQKQVVEIVAQRIKDQEAKTIISTPLGSGRHSMLIAALANSGAMENQAERIIIISPTITAKASLSVQIEEKLKIPVAEYHDRLDWSNTKILALTIQEYFRFLEQHQQVYPISLIVLMGIEHSKQLKISQVQKDFPKSNVLAFINNENADPEYGEPTFVYSTKQAIEDGILSPVKYLRVNLELSPAQSRLHEYLPQFDWEDEKLFSPDEPINDYLRSLAESIITLIKKGKTIIICPSTAYAEHLSESINQLSESRISSSIHVELAQEQFQEIHTKFKDLESNLQVLLIVKTNWIIDTNPYIQNIIPLKKFYSPQELKDLIQRAQVPGFKEKELLFIDYIGNYELISDLFTGTNSQQAIDPITVPRKHLLESDILFRDKRNIEPVLAANELAQELAEIIKIIPGEQGTMIGIFGTWGRGKTFLMDLVWKELKKSKRFMKVEFHAWKYQDTPATWAYLYESLAERYFDDGKEEHRFIKWVRKGPRLIRLNYQREGLLPILKFIGILTISIIGILLIDNLVADKIKTSDWLYQTLKIPAAISLFFYAIIPVFKKDYAAKAKDIFLKYSSKQSFKDHLGLQAEIQKETLHLLKCWITTKNLGEEKIILFVEDIDRCNEGKVIQIIDSLRVLLEEPQIAERLLIVAAVDERILKLAIRNKYHSLTSLEKTDEKTHHARLNKMTDEYMDKLFISGIKLGKLSIHDRDDFLLALTKSDREKDVLLKTLAEIIQQDQNHQDAKMSPHLQEILIQNDIEEYQQRQADEELLLAQELEDDYIPEYVEPSQTAENGHINRERGKLSAEEIDILRLATKDYSNATPRQIRIFYYRYLMAKNLLARRYRSLGKTNTWISVKNSTIVARLVIVYTIHEEPEILQTHLEDMLASDQTWIDVKLISLVKVDTKDYIELLKILNIVIAY
;
A
#
# COMPACT_ATOMS: atom_id res chain seq x y z
N MET A 1 -51.12 32.30 30.36
CA MET A 1 -51.37 32.89 29.03
C MET A 1 -50.14 32.84 28.10
N ILE A 2 -48.89 32.85 28.62
CA ILE A 2 -47.65 32.75 27.82
C ILE A 2 -47.29 31.31 27.40
N LEU A 3 -47.66 30.28 28.18
CA LEU A 3 -47.51 28.86 27.78
C LEU A 3 -48.30 28.45 26.52
N LEU A 4 -49.34 29.21 26.15
CA LEU A 4 -50.14 28.96 24.94
C LEU A 4 -49.51 29.52 23.67
N SER A 5 -48.47 30.37 23.75
CA SER A 5 -47.78 30.94 22.58
C SER A 5 -46.54 30.15 22.14
N TYR A 6 -46.11 29.15 22.92
CA TYR A 6 -45.01 28.26 22.56
C TYR A 6 -45.54 26.86 22.26
N ALA A 7 -45.26 26.35 21.05
CA ALA A 7 -45.52 24.97 20.68
C ALA A 7 -44.51 24.01 21.37
N LEU A 8 -44.49 23.99 22.71
CA LEU A 8 -43.59 23.14 23.51
C LEU A 8 -44.12 21.71 23.58
N SER A 9 -43.22 20.73 23.48
CA SER A 9 -43.52 19.33 23.77
C SER A 9 -43.86 19.12 25.25
N LEU A 10 -44.44 17.96 25.58
CA LEU A 10 -44.80 17.61 26.95
C LEU A 10 -43.59 17.71 27.90
N ILE A 11 -42.43 17.20 27.48
CA ILE A 11 -41.20 17.22 28.27
C ILE A 11 -40.60 18.63 28.36
N GLN A 12 -40.64 19.43 27.29
CA GLN A 12 -40.23 20.83 27.37
C GLN A 12 -41.08 21.61 28.38
N LYS A 13 -42.39 21.33 28.48
CA LYS A 13 -43.27 21.93 29.50
C LYS A 13 -42.87 21.49 30.91
N GLN A 14 -42.54 20.22 31.13
CA GLN A 14 -42.03 19.74 32.42
C GLN A 14 -40.74 20.44 32.83
N VAL A 15 -39.79 20.60 31.89
CA VAL A 15 -38.55 21.36 32.13
C VAL A 15 -38.87 22.80 32.51
N VAL A 16 -39.78 23.46 31.79
CA VAL A 16 -40.21 24.83 32.08
C VAL A 16 -40.80 24.94 33.48
N GLU A 17 -41.67 24.01 33.89
CA GLU A 17 -42.28 23.99 35.23
C GLU A 17 -41.23 23.79 36.32
N ILE A 18 -40.31 22.83 36.16
CA ILE A 18 -39.22 22.57 37.12
C ILE A 18 -38.31 23.80 37.26
N VAL A 19 -37.89 24.39 36.14
CA VAL A 19 -37.01 25.56 36.14
C VAL A 19 -37.73 26.77 36.74
N ALA A 20 -38.99 27.03 36.36
CA ALA A 20 -39.75 28.15 36.89
C ALA A 20 -39.96 28.05 38.40
N GLN A 21 -40.30 26.85 38.90
CA GLN A 21 -40.48 26.60 40.33
C GLN A 21 -39.17 26.78 41.10
N ARG A 22 -38.04 26.25 40.61
CA ARG A 22 -36.74 26.40 41.27
C ARG A 22 -36.21 27.83 41.28
N ILE A 23 -36.49 28.62 40.23
CA ILE A 23 -36.19 30.06 40.22
C ILE A 23 -37.02 30.76 41.32
N LYS A 24 -38.30 30.43 41.43
CA LYS A 24 -39.22 31.00 42.44
C LYS A 24 -38.81 30.63 43.87
N ASP A 25 -38.34 29.40 44.08
CA ASP A 25 -37.87 28.88 45.38
C ASP A 25 -36.46 29.36 45.75
N GLN A 26 -35.81 30.15 44.87
CA GLN A 26 -34.46 30.67 45.02
C GLN A 26 -33.39 29.60 45.28
N GLU A 27 -33.48 28.48 44.56
CA GLU A 27 -32.50 27.40 44.65
C GLU A 27 -31.12 27.87 44.16
N ALA A 28 -30.09 27.68 45.00
CA ALA A 28 -28.74 28.20 44.74
C ALA A 28 -28.11 27.64 43.45
N LYS A 29 -28.48 26.42 43.05
CA LYS A 29 -27.92 25.73 41.88
C LYS A 29 -28.96 24.82 41.23
N THR A 30 -29.20 25.01 39.93
CA THR A 30 -30.05 24.15 39.10
C THR A 30 -29.32 23.80 37.81
N ILE A 31 -29.20 22.51 37.50
CA ILE A 31 -28.54 22.03 36.28
C ILE A 31 -29.54 21.22 35.47
N ILE A 32 -29.80 21.64 34.24
CA ILE A 32 -30.67 20.93 33.31
C ILE A 32 -29.81 20.38 32.18
N SER A 33 -29.78 19.07 32.04
CA SER A 33 -29.14 18.40 30.91
C SER A 33 -30.16 18.17 29.81
N THR A 34 -29.86 18.65 28.61
CA THR A 34 -30.70 18.49 27.42
C THR A 34 -29.80 18.36 26.19
N PRO A 35 -30.20 17.67 25.10
CA PRO A 35 -29.39 17.63 23.90
C PRO A 35 -29.35 18.98 23.19
N LEU A 36 -28.32 19.21 22.38
CA LEU A 36 -28.26 20.37 21.48
C LEU A 36 -29.47 20.35 20.53
N GLY A 37 -29.99 21.52 20.18
CA GLY A 37 -31.17 21.64 19.31
C GLY A 37 -32.52 21.37 19.99
N SER A 38 -32.57 20.96 21.26
CA SER A 38 -33.81 20.68 22.00
C SER A 38 -34.68 21.90 22.35
N GLY A 39 -34.32 23.11 21.91
CA GLY A 39 -35.07 24.33 22.20
C GLY A 39 -34.75 25.00 23.54
N ARG A 40 -33.50 24.91 24.02
CA ARG A 40 -33.03 25.51 25.29
C ARG A 40 -33.44 26.98 25.47
N HIS A 41 -33.35 27.79 24.40
CA HIS A 41 -33.74 29.20 24.42
C HIS A 41 -35.22 29.37 24.74
N SER A 42 -36.09 28.63 24.04
CA SER A 42 -37.54 28.67 24.26
C SER A 42 -37.93 28.18 25.65
N MET A 43 -37.27 27.14 26.16
CA MET A 43 -37.49 26.64 27.54
C MET A 43 -37.08 27.70 28.57
N LEU A 44 -35.92 28.34 28.42
CA LEU A 44 -35.49 29.41 29.32
C LEU A 44 -36.48 30.58 29.32
N ILE A 45 -36.86 31.07 28.15
CA ILE A 45 -37.77 32.23 28.03
C ILE A 45 -39.13 31.92 28.66
N ALA A 46 -39.68 30.74 28.40
CA ALA A 46 -40.94 30.31 29.00
C ALA A 46 -40.83 30.13 30.53
N ALA A 47 -39.70 29.62 31.03
CA ALA A 47 -39.47 29.48 32.48
C ALA A 47 -39.34 30.84 33.17
N LEU A 48 -38.63 31.79 32.57
CA LEU A 48 -38.50 33.16 33.10
C LEU A 48 -39.83 33.91 33.12
N ALA A 49 -40.68 33.70 32.12
CA ALA A 49 -42.03 34.26 32.09
C ALA A 49 -42.94 33.69 33.19
N ASN A 50 -42.77 32.41 33.55
CA ASN A 50 -43.62 31.70 34.51
C ASN A 50 -43.12 31.78 35.96
N SER A 51 -41.86 32.13 36.19
CA SER A 51 -41.27 32.17 37.53
C SER A 51 -41.60 33.45 38.32
N GLY A 52 -42.08 34.50 37.65
CA GLY A 52 -42.29 35.83 38.25
C GLY A 52 -41.00 36.64 38.42
N ALA A 53 -39.83 36.11 38.04
CA ALA A 53 -38.53 36.80 38.14
C ALA A 53 -38.47 38.13 37.38
N MET A 54 -39.37 38.33 36.40
CA MET A 54 -39.46 39.56 35.60
C MET A 54 -40.30 40.65 36.25
N GLU A 55 -41.12 40.34 37.26
CA GLU A 55 -42.06 41.28 37.89
C GLU A 55 -41.37 42.17 38.95
N ASN A 56 -40.32 41.67 39.60
CA ASN A 56 -39.53 42.43 40.58
C ASN A 56 -38.58 43.42 39.88
N GLN A 57 -38.65 44.72 40.20
CA GLN A 57 -37.80 45.75 39.57
C GLN A 57 -36.34 45.73 40.08
N ALA A 58 -36.07 45.11 41.22
CA ALA A 58 -34.74 45.05 41.81
C ALA A 58 -33.86 43.89 41.29
N GLU A 59 -34.44 42.93 40.58
CA GLU A 59 -33.76 41.70 40.14
C GLU A 59 -33.10 41.86 38.76
N ARG A 60 -31.82 41.48 38.68
CA ARG A 60 -31.01 41.53 37.46
C ARG A 60 -30.51 40.15 37.09
N ILE A 61 -30.53 39.85 35.81
CA ILE A 61 -30.22 38.53 35.28
C ILE A 61 -29.03 38.65 34.32
N ILE A 62 -28.04 37.78 34.49
CA ILE A 62 -26.95 37.63 33.53
C ILE A 62 -27.14 36.32 32.78
N ILE A 63 -27.06 36.37 31.45
CA ILE A 63 -27.12 35.18 30.60
C ILE A 63 -25.78 35.06 29.88
N ILE A 64 -25.07 33.97 30.13
CA ILE A 64 -23.77 33.68 29.53
C ILE A 64 -23.95 32.63 28.44
N SER A 65 -23.59 33.01 27.21
CA SER A 65 -23.67 32.18 26.01
C SER A 65 -22.27 31.80 25.51
N PRO A 66 -22.12 30.70 24.74
CA PRO A 66 -20.82 30.20 24.36
C PRO A 66 -20.23 30.96 23.16
N THR A 67 -21.07 31.56 22.31
CA THR A 67 -20.68 32.29 21.11
C THR A 67 -21.44 33.61 20.97
N ILE A 68 -20.88 34.55 20.20
CA ILE A 68 -21.52 35.83 19.87
C ILE A 68 -22.84 35.60 19.14
N THR A 69 -22.91 34.63 18.22
CA THR A 69 -24.12 34.30 17.47
C THR A 69 -25.24 33.76 18.37
N ALA A 70 -24.90 32.85 19.29
CA ALA A 70 -25.87 32.30 20.24
C ALA A 70 -26.40 33.40 21.19
N LYS A 71 -25.50 34.28 21.65
CA LYS A 71 -25.83 35.47 22.44
C LYS A 71 -26.84 36.36 21.69
N ALA A 72 -26.51 36.77 20.47
CA ALA A 72 -27.36 37.64 19.66
C ALA A 72 -28.74 37.03 19.36
N SER A 73 -28.78 35.74 18.99
CA SER A 73 -30.03 35.02 18.73
C SER A 73 -30.93 34.95 19.97
N LEU A 74 -30.35 34.69 21.14
CA LEU A 74 -31.10 34.62 22.40
C LEU A 74 -31.60 36.00 22.83
N SER A 75 -30.78 37.04 22.70
CA SER A 75 -31.18 38.43 22.99
C SER A 75 -32.41 38.83 22.18
N VAL A 76 -32.37 38.63 20.86
CA VAL A 76 -33.51 38.95 19.97
C VAL A 76 -34.78 38.19 20.38
N GLN A 77 -34.67 36.89 20.68
CA GLN A 77 -35.82 36.07 21.09
C GLN A 77 -36.41 36.54 22.43
N ILE A 78 -35.57 36.94 23.38
CA ILE A 78 -36.02 37.48 24.67
C ILE A 78 -36.74 38.81 24.47
N GLU A 79 -36.16 39.75 23.72
CA GLU A 79 -36.78 41.06 23.45
C GLU A 79 -38.11 40.92 22.71
N GLU A 80 -38.18 40.05 21.70
CA GLU A 80 -39.38 39.82 20.92
C GLU A 80 -40.51 39.22 21.77
N LYS A 81 -40.18 38.22 22.60
CA LYS A 81 -41.18 37.40 23.31
C LYS A 81 -41.55 37.93 24.69
N LEU A 82 -40.59 38.46 25.44
CA LEU A 82 -40.83 39.03 26.78
C LEU A 82 -41.06 40.54 26.76
N LYS A 83 -40.77 41.22 25.64
CA LYS A 83 -40.86 42.70 25.51
C LYS A 83 -40.00 43.45 26.54
N ILE A 84 -38.87 42.85 26.93
CA ILE A 84 -37.89 43.43 27.86
C ILE A 84 -36.58 43.62 27.08
N PRO A 85 -35.96 44.82 27.12
CA PRO A 85 -34.69 45.05 26.43
C PRO A 85 -33.55 44.26 27.08
N VAL A 86 -32.67 43.72 26.25
CA VAL A 86 -31.48 42.97 26.65
C VAL A 86 -30.25 43.83 26.39
N ALA A 87 -29.48 44.11 27.44
CA ALA A 87 -28.24 44.85 27.30
C ALA A 87 -27.16 43.96 26.65
N GLU A 88 -26.45 44.53 25.66
CA GLU A 88 -25.18 43.98 25.17
C GLU A 88 -24.00 44.65 25.87
N TYR A 89 -22.90 43.90 26.01
CA TYR A 89 -21.69 44.38 26.69
C TYR A 89 -20.85 45.30 25.81
N HIS A 90 -20.73 46.56 26.23
CA HIS A 90 -19.90 47.61 25.65
C HIS A 90 -19.23 48.42 26.78
N ASP A 91 -18.26 49.30 26.44
CA ASP A 91 -17.42 50.05 27.41
C ASP A 91 -18.20 50.89 28.45
N ARG A 92 -19.50 51.14 28.26
CA ARG A 92 -20.40 51.72 29.27
C ARG A 92 -21.73 50.96 29.33
N LEU A 93 -21.93 50.18 30.39
CA LEU A 93 -23.17 49.44 30.62
C LEU A 93 -24.20 50.31 31.38
N ASP A 94 -25.41 50.45 30.83
CA ASP A 94 -26.51 51.18 31.49
C ASP A 94 -27.64 50.24 31.93
N TRP A 95 -27.78 50.06 33.24
CA TRP A 95 -28.82 49.24 33.87
C TRP A 95 -30.13 50.00 34.13
N SER A 96 -30.22 51.30 33.80
CA SER A 96 -31.41 52.12 34.10
C SER A 96 -32.66 51.64 33.36
N ASN A 97 -32.49 51.07 32.17
CA ASN A 97 -33.57 50.61 31.30
C ASN A 97 -33.50 49.10 30.97
N THR A 98 -32.52 48.36 31.50
CA THR A 98 -32.29 46.94 31.14
C THR A 98 -32.23 46.06 32.38
N LYS A 99 -32.91 44.90 32.34
CA LYS A 99 -32.90 43.90 33.43
C LYS A 99 -32.02 42.69 33.14
N ILE A 100 -31.76 42.43 31.87
CA ILE A 100 -31.04 41.25 31.39
C ILE A 100 -29.78 41.71 30.68
N LEU A 101 -28.65 41.15 31.07
CA LEU A 101 -27.36 41.34 30.41
C LEU A 101 -26.93 40.04 29.75
N ALA A 102 -26.75 40.07 28.43
CA ALA A 102 -26.24 38.93 27.67
C ALA A 102 -24.73 39.06 27.45
N LEU A 103 -23.98 38.02 27.82
CA LEU A 103 -22.52 37.97 27.73
C LEU A 103 -22.05 36.72 26.99
N THR A 104 -20.91 36.82 26.32
CA THR A 104 -20.07 35.67 25.99
C THR A 104 -19.16 35.33 27.18
N ILE A 105 -18.52 34.16 27.16
CA ILE A 105 -17.56 33.76 28.20
C ILE A 105 -16.40 34.76 28.31
N GLN A 106 -15.90 35.30 27.19
CA GLN A 106 -14.83 36.30 27.21
C GLN A 106 -15.30 37.64 27.79
N GLU A 107 -16.50 38.08 27.40
CA GLU A 107 -17.11 39.30 27.94
C GLU A 107 -17.42 39.17 29.43
N TYR A 108 -17.75 37.98 29.92
CA TYR A 108 -17.92 37.71 31.34
C TYR A 108 -16.65 37.99 32.16
N PHE A 109 -15.49 37.52 31.71
CA PHE A 109 -14.23 37.79 32.42
C PHE A 109 -13.87 39.29 32.38
N ARG A 110 -14.06 39.97 31.24
CA ARG A 110 -13.84 41.42 31.16
C ARG A 110 -14.83 42.20 32.04
N PHE A 111 -16.08 41.75 32.11
CA PHE A 111 -17.10 42.32 32.96
C PHE A 111 -16.70 42.21 34.45
N LEU A 112 -16.18 41.05 34.87
CA LEU A 112 -15.66 40.87 36.23
C LEU A 112 -14.47 41.78 36.55
N GLU A 113 -13.54 41.95 35.61
CA GLU A 113 -12.37 42.84 35.78
C GLU A 113 -12.79 44.31 35.93
N GLN A 114 -13.78 44.76 35.15
CA GLN A 114 -14.19 46.16 35.10
C GLN A 114 -15.25 46.55 36.16
N HIS A 115 -16.07 45.61 36.61
CA HIS A 115 -17.22 45.87 37.49
C HIS A 115 -17.18 45.03 38.78
N GLN A 116 -16.05 45.10 39.50
CA GLN A 116 -15.76 44.27 40.68
C GLN A 116 -16.77 44.37 41.85
N GLN A 117 -17.69 45.34 41.88
CA GLN A 117 -18.86 45.34 42.76
C GLN A 117 -19.79 46.52 42.41
N VAL A 118 -21.12 46.31 42.53
CA VAL A 118 -22.21 47.29 42.84
C VAL A 118 -23.59 46.86 42.31
N TYR A 119 -23.73 45.72 41.60
CA TYR A 119 -25.04 45.31 41.06
C TYR A 119 -25.64 44.06 41.73
N PRO A 120 -26.89 44.13 42.25
CA PRO A 120 -27.57 42.97 42.82
C PRO A 120 -28.07 42.06 41.69
N ILE A 121 -27.27 41.05 41.34
CA ILE A 121 -27.63 40.02 40.35
C ILE A 121 -28.36 38.90 41.09
N SER A 122 -29.60 38.59 40.71
CA SER A 122 -30.40 37.55 41.36
C SER A 122 -30.25 36.17 40.71
N LEU A 123 -30.03 36.13 39.39
CA LEU A 123 -29.93 34.89 38.62
C LEU A 123 -28.83 34.98 37.56
N ILE A 124 -28.02 33.93 37.47
CA ILE A 124 -27.03 33.74 36.40
C ILE A 124 -27.40 32.48 35.62
N VAL A 125 -27.60 32.64 34.32
CA VAL A 125 -27.94 31.57 33.40
C VAL A 125 -26.73 31.22 32.55
N LEU A 126 -26.32 29.96 32.57
CA LEU A 126 -25.20 29.43 31.80
C LEU A 126 -25.76 28.56 30.68
N MET A 127 -25.53 28.97 29.44
CA MET A 127 -26.03 28.29 28.25
C MET A 127 -24.87 27.59 27.54
N GLY A 128 -24.83 26.25 27.53
CA GLY A 128 -23.92 25.51 26.66
C GLY A 128 -22.43 25.69 26.96
N ILE A 129 -22.04 25.76 28.24
CA ILE A 129 -20.65 26.02 28.68
C ILE A 129 -19.79 24.76 28.84
N GLU A 130 -20.36 23.57 28.61
CA GLU A 130 -19.76 22.24 28.78
C GLU A 130 -18.47 21.98 27.99
N HIS A 131 -18.18 22.78 26.96
CA HIS A 131 -16.97 22.66 26.14
C HIS A 131 -15.90 23.71 26.47
N SER A 132 -16.18 24.63 27.40
CA SER A 132 -15.25 25.68 27.79
C SER A 132 -14.42 25.24 28.99
N LYS A 133 -13.10 25.12 28.81
CA LYS A 133 -12.16 24.95 29.94
C LYS A 133 -12.03 26.20 30.81
N GLN A 134 -12.56 27.34 30.35
CA GLN A 134 -12.32 28.64 30.98
C GLN A 134 -13.33 28.94 32.10
N LEU A 135 -14.60 28.57 31.94
CA LEU A 135 -15.68 28.93 32.86
C LEU A 135 -16.36 27.71 33.47
N LYS A 136 -16.30 27.60 34.80
CA LYS A 136 -16.90 26.51 35.59
C LYS A 136 -18.06 27.03 36.43
N ILE A 137 -19.06 26.18 36.69
CA ILE A 137 -20.22 26.57 37.54
C ILE A 137 -19.75 26.97 38.94
N SER A 138 -18.79 26.23 39.51
CA SER A 138 -18.21 26.52 40.82
C SER A 138 -17.48 27.87 40.88
N GLN A 139 -16.91 28.33 39.75
CA GLN A 139 -16.29 29.64 39.64
C GLN A 139 -17.35 30.74 39.66
N VAL A 140 -18.42 30.59 38.87
CA VAL A 140 -19.55 31.53 38.85
C VAL A 140 -20.19 31.68 40.23
N GLN A 141 -20.35 30.59 40.98
CA GLN A 141 -20.87 30.61 42.35
C GLN A 141 -19.94 31.34 43.33
N LYS A 142 -18.61 31.31 43.11
CA LYS A 142 -17.65 32.08 43.92
C LYS A 142 -17.69 33.57 43.58
N ASP A 143 -17.79 33.89 42.29
CA ASP A 143 -17.82 35.26 41.80
C ASP A 143 -19.13 35.96 42.21
N PHE A 144 -20.23 35.21 42.31
CA PHE A 144 -21.56 35.70 42.70
C PHE A 144 -22.23 34.82 43.78
N PRO A 145 -21.79 34.89 45.05
CA PRO A 145 -22.23 33.97 46.10
C PRO A 145 -23.69 34.15 46.56
N LYS A 146 -24.34 35.25 46.17
CA LYS A 146 -25.75 35.56 46.51
C LYS A 146 -26.71 35.34 45.34
N SER A 147 -26.20 34.91 44.17
CA SER A 147 -27.01 34.71 42.97
C SER A 147 -27.33 33.23 42.79
N ASN A 148 -28.53 32.95 42.29
CA ASN A 148 -28.90 31.59 41.87
C ASN A 148 -28.22 31.28 40.53
N VAL A 149 -27.75 30.05 40.35
CA VAL A 149 -27.12 29.62 39.08
C VAL A 149 -27.97 28.56 38.40
N LEU A 150 -28.41 28.86 37.17
CA LEU A 150 -29.12 27.93 36.28
C LEU A 150 -28.21 27.57 35.12
N ALA A 151 -27.91 26.29 34.91
CA ALA A 151 -27.08 25.84 33.80
C ALA A 151 -27.86 24.90 32.88
N PHE A 152 -27.86 25.19 31.58
CA PHE A 152 -28.27 24.26 30.54
C PHE A 152 -27.04 23.64 29.90
N ILE A 153 -26.84 22.33 30.11
CA ILE A 153 -25.67 21.58 29.63
C ILE A 153 -26.06 20.42 28.71
N ASN A 154 -25.10 19.93 27.92
CA ASN A 154 -25.19 18.71 27.13
C ASN A 154 -24.34 17.60 27.75
N ASN A 155 -24.64 17.19 28.99
CA ASN A 155 -23.97 16.06 29.60
C ASN A 155 -24.97 15.30 30.46
N GLU A 156 -25.27 14.07 30.07
CA GLU A 156 -26.28 13.23 30.74
C GLU A 156 -25.75 12.66 32.07
N ASN A 157 -24.43 12.62 32.25
CA ASN A 157 -23.77 12.01 33.41
C ASN A 157 -23.31 13.06 34.43
N ALA A 158 -23.05 12.57 35.65
CA ALA A 158 -22.37 13.34 36.68
C ALA A 158 -20.99 13.80 36.20
N ASP A 159 -20.75 15.10 36.24
CA ASP A 159 -19.46 15.68 35.84
C ASP A 159 -18.75 16.30 37.06
N PRO A 160 -17.46 16.02 37.29
CA PRO A 160 -16.71 16.62 38.39
C PRO A 160 -16.68 18.16 38.36
N GLU A 161 -16.77 18.76 37.18
CA GLU A 161 -16.69 20.21 36.97
C GLU A 161 -18.05 20.91 37.06
N TYR A 162 -19.13 20.23 36.65
CA TYR A 162 -20.46 20.82 36.59
C TYR A 162 -21.38 20.31 37.72
N GLY A 163 -21.23 19.07 38.18
CA GLY A 163 -22.07 18.39 39.16
C GLY A 163 -23.14 17.50 38.50
N GLU A 164 -24.00 16.89 39.31
CA GLU A 164 -25.09 16.04 38.81
C GLU A 164 -26.24 16.88 38.25
N PRO A 165 -26.74 16.57 37.02
CA PRO A 165 -27.91 17.22 36.48
C PRO A 165 -29.14 16.99 37.37
N THR A 166 -29.87 18.06 37.66
CA THR A 166 -31.14 18.03 38.37
C THR A 166 -32.24 17.37 37.54
N PHE A 167 -32.17 17.54 36.22
CA PHE A 167 -33.06 16.92 35.25
C PHE A 167 -32.24 16.52 34.02
N VAL A 168 -32.50 15.33 33.49
CA VAL A 168 -31.84 14.82 32.28
C VAL A 168 -32.91 14.53 31.24
N TYR A 169 -32.85 15.26 30.13
CA TYR A 169 -33.50 14.89 28.88
C TYR A 169 -32.42 14.32 27.97
N SER A 170 -32.47 13.03 27.70
CA SER A 170 -31.44 12.36 26.90
C SER A 170 -31.61 12.62 25.41
N THR A 171 -30.53 12.44 24.65
CA THR A 171 -30.55 12.50 23.18
C THR A 171 -31.55 11.51 22.59
N LYS A 172 -31.59 10.29 23.14
CA LYS A 172 -32.51 9.23 22.75
C LYS A 172 -33.97 9.66 22.93
N GLN A 173 -34.33 10.20 24.09
CA GLN A 173 -35.69 10.67 24.36
C GLN A 173 -36.08 11.80 23.41
N ALA A 174 -35.16 12.72 23.09
CA ALA A 174 -35.42 13.78 22.13
C ALA A 174 -35.67 13.27 20.71
N ILE A 175 -35.05 12.15 20.31
CA ILE A 175 -35.35 11.47 19.05
C ILE A 175 -36.71 10.78 19.11
N GLU A 176 -37.02 10.05 20.20
CA GLU A 176 -38.29 9.34 20.40
C GLU A 176 -39.50 10.30 20.41
N ASP A 177 -39.35 11.46 21.04
CA ASP A 177 -40.38 12.52 21.03
C ASP A 177 -40.48 13.24 19.68
N GLY A 178 -39.52 13.00 18.79
CA GLY A 178 -39.36 13.65 17.49
C GLY A 178 -39.06 15.15 17.58
N ILE A 179 -38.36 15.57 18.64
CA ILE A 179 -37.70 16.87 18.73
C ILE A 179 -36.46 16.89 17.83
N LEU A 180 -35.67 15.81 17.87
CA LEU A 180 -34.54 15.57 16.98
C LEU A 180 -34.90 14.55 15.92
N SER A 181 -34.25 14.67 14.75
CA SER A 181 -34.40 13.74 13.64
C SER A 181 -33.84 12.35 14.00
N PRO A 182 -34.50 11.25 13.60
CA PRO A 182 -33.98 9.91 13.83
C PRO A 182 -32.64 9.68 13.11
N VAL A 183 -31.74 8.93 13.77
CA VAL A 183 -30.42 8.57 13.23
C VAL A 183 -30.47 7.13 12.72
N LYS A 184 -30.09 6.93 11.47
CA LYS A 184 -29.87 5.60 10.87
C LYS A 184 -28.40 5.26 10.90
N TYR A 185 -28.07 4.04 11.30
CA TYR A 185 -26.71 3.53 11.28
C TYR A 185 -26.43 2.74 10.01
N LEU A 186 -25.29 3.01 9.38
CA LEU A 186 -24.78 2.27 8.23
C LEU A 186 -23.31 1.94 8.44
N ARG A 187 -22.98 0.65 8.59
CA ARG A 187 -21.59 0.19 8.60
C ARG A 187 -21.09 -0.03 7.17
N VAL A 188 -19.90 0.47 6.87
CA VAL A 188 -19.25 0.26 5.56
C VAL A 188 -17.97 -0.53 5.76
N ASN A 189 -17.87 -1.67 5.07
CA ASN A 189 -16.63 -2.45 4.99
C ASN A 189 -16.02 -2.21 3.61
N LEU A 190 -14.79 -1.67 3.58
CA LEU A 190 -14.06 -1.43 2.33
C LEU A 190 -13.31 -2.69 1.88
N GLU A 191 -13.41 -3.02 0.59
CA GLU A 191 -12.54 -4.03 -0.04
C GLU A 191 -11.17 -3.42 -0.36
N LEU A 192 -10.24 -3.54 0.58
CA LEU A 192 -8.90 -2.96 0.49
C LEU A 192 -7.83 -4.01 0.22
N SER A 193 -6.78 -3.64 -0.51
CA SER A 193 -5.55 -4.45 -0.62
C SER A 193 -4.83 -4.53 0.73
N PRO A 194 -3.94 -5.52 0.97
CA PRO A 194 -3.25 -5.65 2.25
C PRO A 194 -2.48 -4.39 2.71
N ALA A 195 -1.94 -3.60 1.76
CA ALA A 195 -1.29 -2.34 2.08
C ALA A 195 -2.30 -1.26 2.50
N GLN A 196 -3.40 -1.13 1.77
CA GLN A 196 -4.48 -0.20 2.07
C GLN A 196 -5.20 -0.58 3.38
N SER A 197 -5.38 -1.87 3.68
CA SER A 197 -5.96 -2.32 4.95
C SER A 197 -5.14 -1.88 6.14
N ARG A 198 -3.79 -1.95 6.05
CA ARG A 198 -2.91 -1.43 7.11
C ARG A 198 -3.07 0.08 7.29
N LEU A 199 -3.17 0.83 6.20
CA LEU A 199 -3.40 2.28 6.24
C LEU A 199 -4.77 2.62 6.82
N HIS A 200 -5.81 1.89 6.44
CA HIS A 200 -7.18 2.04 6.95
C HIS A 200 -7.28 1.76 8.44
N GLU A 201 -6.51 0.80 8.96
CA GLU A 201 -6.44 0.54 10.39
C GLU A 201 -5.61 1.59 11.14
N TYR A 202 -4.51 2.06 10.56
CA TYR A 202 -3.52 2.91 11.23
C TYR A 202 -3.85 4.42 11.21
N LEU A 203 -4.20 4.97 10.05
CA LEU A 203 -4.40 6.42 9.88
C LEU A 203 -5.50 7.01 10.79
N PRO A 204 -6.66 6.34 10.99
CA PRO A 204 -7.74 6.88 11.82
C PRO A 204 -7.45 6.92 13.33
N GLN A 205 -6.37 6.29 13.80
CA GLN A 205 -6.06 6.15 15.23
C GLN A 205 -5.33 7.35 15.84
N PHE A 206 -4.62 8.13 15.02
CA PHE A 206 -3.78 9.23 15.49
C PHE A 206 -4.06 10.51 14.70
N ASP A 207 -3.83 11.65 15.34
CA ASP A 207 -3.86 12.95 14.69
C ASP A 207 -2.47 13.22 14.09
N TRP A 208 -2.33 13.08 12.77
CA TRP A 208 -1.05 13.22 12.05
C TRP A 208 -0.90 14.59 11.40
N GLU A 209 0.20 15.30 11.61
CA GLU A 209 0.46 16.59 10.94
C GLU A 209 1.55 16.51 9.84
N ASP A 210 2.02 15.31 9.48
CA ASP A 210 3.14 15.15 8.55
C ASP A 210 2.67 15.08 7.08
N GLU A 211 2.92 16.14 6.31
CA GLU A 211 2.66 16.21 4.87
C GLU A 211 3.48 15.18 4.05
N LYS A 212 4.62 14.70 4.57
CA LYS A 212 5.49 13.77 3.82
C LYS A 212 4.84 12.42 3.55
N LEU A 213 3.86 12.04 4.36
CA LEU A 213 3.07 10.82 4.19
C LEU A 213 2.16 10.84 2.95
N PHE A 214 1.94 11.99 2.32
CA PHE A 214 1.02 12.14 1.19
C PHE A 214 1.75 12.47 -0.14
N SER A 215 2.99 12.00 -0.29
CA SER A 215 3.76 12.17 -1.52
C SER A 215 3.16 11.37 -2.71
N PRO A 216 3.42 11.78 -3.97
CA PRO A 216 2.74 11.22 -5.16
C PRO A 216 2.96 9.71 -5.39
N ASP A 217 4.05 9.15 -4.87
CA ASP A 217 4.47 7.77 -5.12
C ASP A 217 4.03 6.76 -4.03
N GLU A 218 3.13 7.15 -3.12
CA GLU A 218 2.74 6.33 -1.96
C GLU A 218 1.37 5.62 -2.07
N PRO A 219 1.22 4.42 -1.48
CA PRO A 219 -0.03 3.64 -1.45
C PRO A 219 -1.22 4.33 -0.73
N ILE A 220 -0.99 5.48 -0.09
CA ILE A 220 -2.01 6.29 0.57
C ILE A 220 -2.97 6.94 -0.43
N ASN A 221 -2.49 7.34 -1.61
CA ASN A 221 -3.33 8.00 -2.62
C ASN A 221 -4.36 7.03 -3.18
N ASP A 222 -3.96 5.78 -3.43
CA ASP A 222 -4.86 4.70 -3.83
C ASP A 222 -5.90 4.38 -2.75
N TYR A 223 -5.50 4.43 -1.47
CA TYR A 223 -6.43 4.27 -0.35
C TYR A 223 -7.45 5.41 -0.29
N LEU A 224 -7.01 6.68 -0.34
CA LEU A 224 -7.89 7.85 -0.32
C LEU A 224 -8.83 7.89 -1.52
N ARG A 225 -8.36 7.50 -2.71
CA ARG A 225 -9.18 7.35 -3.90
C ARG A 225 -10.28 6.31 -3.71
N SER A 226 -9.94 5.14 -3.18
CA SER A 226 -10.91 4.07 -2.90
C SER A 226 -11.98 4.53 -1.88
N LEU A 227 -11.56 5.29 -0.87
CA LEU A 227 -12.45 5.88 0.12
C LEU A 227 -13.37 6.95 -0.50
N ALA A 228 -12.83 7.82 -1.35
CA ALA A 228 -13.59 8.84 -2.06
C ALA A 228 -14.66 8.24 -3.00
N GLU A 229 -14.33 7.18 -3.75
CA GLU A 229 -15.29 6.45 -4.60
C GLU A 229 -16.46 5.89 -3.79
N SER A 230 -16.17 5.31 -2.62
CA SER A 230 -17.18 4.81 -1.69
C SER A 230 -18.09 5.93 -1.18
N ILE A 231 -17.50 7.05 -0.76
CA ILE A 231 -18.22 8.20 -0.23
C ILE A 231 -19.16 8.77 -1.30
N ILE A 232 -18.65 9.08 -2.50
CA ILE A 232 -19.44 9.63 -3.61
C ILE A 232 -20.63 8.74 -3.95
N THR A 233 -20.44 7.42 -3.91
CA THR A 233 -21.51 6.46 -4.20
C THR A 233 -22.66 6.53 -3.19
N LEU A 234 -22.35 6.83 -1.92
CA LEU A 234 -23.33 6.84 -0.83
C LEU A 234 -24.05 8.18 -0.68
N ILE A 235 -23.37 9.29 -0.91
CA ILE A 235 -23.85 10.64 -0.58
C ILE A 235 -24.81 11.24 -1.61
N LYS A 236 -25.48 10.44 -2.46
CA LYS A 236 -26.22 10.87 -3.65
C LYS A 236 -27.32 11.93 -3.43
N LYS A 237 -27.67 12.26 -2.18
CA LYS A 237 -28.60 13.34 -1.82
C LYS A 237 -28.16 14.03 -0.51
N GLY A 238 -28.46 15.33 -0.43
CA GLY A 238 -28.25 16.16 0.75
C GLY A 238 -26.81 16.65 0.95
N LYS A 239 -26.59 17.40 2.02
CA LYS A 239 -25.25 17.83 2.43
C LYS A 239 -24.61 16.76 3.35
N THR A 240 -23.31 16.55 3.22
CA THR A 240 -22.55 15.55 3.96
C THR A 240 -21.42 16.19 4.74
N ILE A 241 -21.24 15.77 5.99
CA ILE A 241 -20.11 16.18 6.83
C ILE A 241 -19.19 14.97 7.04
N ILE A 242 -17.89 15.18 6.81
CA ILE A 242 -16.84 14.18 7.00
C ILE A 242 -15.86 14.68 8.06
N ILE A 243 -15.58 13.85 9.06
CA ILE A 243 -14.68 14.21 10.17
C ILE A 243 -13.36 13.49 9.97
N CYS A 244 -12.31 14.26 9.71
CA CYS A 244 -11.00 13.76 9.34
C CYS A 244 -10.02 13.77 10.53
N PRO A 245 -9.03 12.84 10.55
CA PRO A 245 -8.00 12.80 11.59
C PRO A 245 -7.00 13.96 11.51
N SER A 246 -6.79 14.55 10.32
CA SER A 246 -5.85 15.66 10.15
C SER A 246 -6.12 16.55 8.95
N THR A 247 -5.46 17.73 8.91
CA THR A 247 -5.53 18.71 7.83
C THR A 247 -5.12 18.10 6.49
N ALA A 248 -3.92 17.52 6.40
CA ALA A 248 -3.44 16.87 5.17
C ALA A 248 -4.41 15.78 4.69
N TYR A 249 -4.92 14.95 5.60
CA TYR A 249 -5.90 13.92 5.25
C TYR A 249 -7.19 14.52 4.65
N ALA A 250 -7.71 15.60 5.25
CA ALA A 250 -8.90 16.28 4.77
C ALA A 250 -8.68 16.95 3.41
N GLU A 251 -7.52 17.57 3.18
CA GLU A 251 -7.20 18.22 1.91
C GLU A 251 -7.06 17.19 0.78
N HIS A 252 -6.26 16.15 0.97
CA HIS A 252 -6.06 15.11 -0.04
C HIS A 252 -7.32 14.29 -0.32
N LEU A 253 -8.15 14.02 0.70
CA LEU A 253 -9.44 13.36 0.48
C LEU A 253 -10.42 14.29 -0.25
N SER A 254 -10.47 15.58 0.10
CA SER A 254 -11.29 16.57 -0.61
C SER A 254 -10.85 16.68 -2.07
N GLU A 255 -9.55 16.67 -2.34
CA GLU A 255 -9.03 16.68 -3.69
C GLU A 255 -9.43 15.40 -4.45
N SER A 256 -9.29 14.23 -3.84
CA SER A 256 -9.71 12.95 -4.42
C SER A 256 -11.20 12.92 -4.74
N ILE A 257 -12.06 13.43 -3.85
CA ILE A 257 -13.51 13.55 -4.08
C ILE A 257 -13.80 14.47 -5.27
N ASN A 258 -13.15 15.63 -5.32
CA ASN A 258 -13.32 16.60 -6.39
C ASN A 258 -12.80 16.08 -7.74
N GLN A 259 -11.71 15.30 -7.77
CA GLN A 259 -11.16 14.68 -8.99
C GLN A 259 -12.08 13.61 -9.58
N LEU A 260 -12.84 12.91 -8.73
CA LEU A 260 -13.79 11.87 -9.12
C LEU A 260 -15.19 12.41 -9.45
N SER A 261 -15.44 13.70 -9.19
CA SER A 261 -16.73 14.35 -9.38
C SER A 261 -16.70 15.26 -10.62
N GLU A 262 -17.83 15.38 -11.33
CA GLU A 262 -17.93 16.26 -12.52
C GLU A 262 -17.74 17.75 -12.20
N SER A 263 -17.95 18.13 -10.94
CA SER A 263 -17.74 19.49 -10.44
C SER A 263 -17.11 19.45 -9.05
N ARG A 264 -16.59 20.60 -8.58
CA ARG A 264 -16.08 20.72 -7.22
C ARG A 264 -17.23 20.68 -6.22
N ILE A 265 -17.44 19.50 -5.62
CA ILE A 265 -18.50 19.25 -4.64
C ILE A 265 -17.99 19.22 -3.20
N SER A 266 -16.68 19.24 -2.96
CA SER A 266 -16.11 19.13 -1.62
C SER A 266 -15.13 20.26 -1.26
N SER A 267 -15.05 20.58 0.03
CA SER A 267 -14.07 21.51 0.59
C SER A 267 -13.72 21.12 2.03
N SER A 268 -12.51 21.45 2.47
CA SER A 268 -12.02 21.23 3.83
C SER A 268 -12.09 22.51 4.67
N ILE A 269 -12.35 22.37 5.97
CA ILE A 269 -12.21 23.42 6.98
C ILE A 269 -11.31 22.91 8.11
N HIS A 270 -10.30 23.70 8.44
CA HIS A 270 -9.32 23.47 9.50
C HIS A 270 -8.88 24.82 10.08
N VAL A 271 -8.14 24.77 11.19
CA VAL A 271 -7.77 25.97 12.00
C VAL A 271 -6.88 26.95 11.24
N GLU A 272 -6.10 26.48 10.27
CA GLU A 272 -5.16 27.30 9.50
C GLU A 272 -5.82 28.07 8.35
N LEU A 273 -7.10 27.82 8.08
CA LEU A 273 -7.83 28.46 6.99
C LEU A 273 -8.04 29.96 7.27
N ALA A 274 -7.83 30.82 6.27
CA ALA A 274 -8.07 32.25 6.41
C ALA A 274 -9.55 32.55 6.70
N GLN A 275 -9.82 33.58 7.51
CA GLN A 275 -11.19 33.90 7.97
C GLN A 275 -12.15 34.20 6.81
N GLU A 276 -11.68 34.81 5.72
CA GLU A 276 -12.48 35.09 4.53
C GLU A 276 -12.89 33.79 3.80
N GLN A 277 -11.94 32.88 3.60
CA GLN A 277 -12.17 31.57 2.98
C GLN A 277 -13.14 30.72 3.82
N PHE A 278 -12.99 30.78 5.15
CA PHE A 278 -13.90 30.12 6.07
C PHE A 278 -15.35 30.59 5.86
N GLN A 279 -15.57 31.91 5.82
CA GLN A 279 -16.91 32.47 5.63
C GLN A 279 -17.50 32.12 4.26
N GLU A 280 -16.67 32.10 3.22
CA GLU A 280 -17.09 31.71 1.87
C GLU A 280 -17.56 30.24 1.83
N ILE A 281 -16.74 29.31 2.33
CA ILE A 281 -17.06 27.87 2.35
C ILE A 281 -18.29 27.62 3.22
N HIS A 282 -18.35 28.23 4.40
CA HIS A 282 -19.46 28.08 5.33
C HIS A 282 -20.78 28.57 4.73
N THR A 283 -20.76 29.73 4.04
CA THR A 283 -21.95 30.28 3.36
C THR A 283 -22.39 29.37 2.21
N LYS A 284 -21.45 28.91 1.37
CA LYS A 284 -21.74 27.98 0.28
C LYS A 284 -22.31 26.64 0.76
N PHE A 285 -21.84 26.12 1.89
CA PHE A 285 -22.33 24.83 2.39
C PHE A 285 -23.76 24.93 2.97
N LYS A 286 -24.13 26.08 3.54
CA LYS A 286 -25.49 26.36 4.03
C LYS A 286 -26.50 26.57 2.91
N ASP A 287 -26.05 26.98 1.74
CA ASP A 287 -26.90 27.17 0.57
C ASP A 287 -27.23 25.83 -0.10
N LEU A 288 -28.53 25.56 -0.29
CA LEU A 288 -29.03 24.36 -0.96
C LEU A 288 -28.71 24.37 -2.45
N GLU A 289 -28.69 25.54 -3.09
CA GLU A 289 -28.43 25.70 -4.53
C GLU A 289 -26.94 25.60 -4.87
N SER A 290 -26.08 25.68 -3.87
CA SER A 290 -24.63 25.56 -4.03
C SER A 290 -24.21 24.12 -4.33
N ASN A 291 -23.28 23.99 -5.29
CA ASN A 291 -22.64 22.73 -5.67
C ASN A 291 -21.81 22.09 -4.53
N LEU A 292 -21.47 22.84 -3.47
CA LEU A 292 -20.70 22.32 -2.34
C LEU A 292 -21.54 21.36 -1.49
N GLN A 293 -21.44 20.06 -1.74
CA GLN A 293 -22.22 19.01 -1.07
C GLN A 293 -21.49 18.37 0.12
N VAL A 294 -20.16 18.35 0.11
CA VAL A 294 -19.34 17.64 1.10
C VAL A 294 -18.43 18.61 1.85
N LEU A 295 -18.51 18.61 3.17
CA LEU A 295 -17.66 19.41 4.02
C LEU A 295 -16.77 18.50 4.88
N LEU A 296 -15.45 18.61 4.68
CA LEU A 296 -14.45 17.87 5.44
C LEU A 296 -13.94 18.74 6.58
N ILE A 297 -13.93 18.23 7.81
CA ILE A 297 -13.65 19.05 8.99
C ILE A 297 -12.59 18.37 9.85
N VAL A 298 -11.63 19.17 10.36
CA VAL A 298 -10.56 18.74 11.26
C VAL A 298 -10.66 19.52 12.57
N LYS A 299 -10.82 18.80 13.69
CA LYS A 299 -10.77 19.32 15.09
C LYS A 299 -11.44 20.68 15.35
N THR A 300 -12.64 20.90 14.83
CA THR A 300 -13.40 22.13 15.10
C THR A 300 -14.88 21.84 15.40
N ASN A 301 -15.17 21.48 16.65
CA ASN A 301 -16.54 21.17 17.11
C ASN A 301 -17.48 22.40 17.10
N TRP A 302 -16.98 23.61 16.81
CA TRP A 302 -17.72 24.87 16.87
C TRP A 302 -18.14 25.44 15.50
N ILE A 303 -17.69 24.85 14.39
CA ILE A 303 -17.85 25.42 13.04
C ILE A 303 -19.18 25.02 12.36
N ILE A 304 -19.83 23.97 12.83
CA ILE A 304 -21.11 23.53 12.26
C ILE A 304 -22.24 24.23 13.02
N ASP A 305 -22.66 25.38 12.50
CA ASP A 305 -24.01 25.88 12.77
C ASP A 305 -25.03 24.86 12.24
N THR A 306 -26.21 24.77 12.88
CA THR A 306 -27.28 23.88 12.43
C THR A 306 -27.64 24.18 10.97
N ASN A 307 -27.33 23.24 10.08
CA ASN A 307 -27.68 23.31 8.67
C ASN A 307 -28.82 22.32 8.40
N PRO A 308 -30.03 22.79 8.05
CA PRO A 308 -31.18 21.92 7.86
C PRO A 308 -31.03 20.94 6.69
N TYR A 309 -30.03 21.13 5.83
CA TYR A 309 -29.80 20.31 4.64
C TYR A 309 -28.85 19.13 4.86
N ILE A 310 -28.19 19.03 6.01
CA ILE A 310 -27.34 17.87 6.33
C ILE A 310 -28.20 16.60 6.34
N GLN A 311 -27.69 15.56 5.68
CA GLN A 311 -28.32 14.23 5.60
C GLN A 311 -27.37 13.11 6.01
N ASN A 312 -26.06 13.30 5.83
CA ASN A 312 -25.07 12.27 6.10
C ASN A 312 -23.95 12.79 7.00
N ILE A 313 -23.49 11.94 7.91
CA ILE A 313 -22.31 12.18 8.73
C ILE A 313 -21.36 10.99 8.63
N ILE A 314 -20.08 11.26 8.38
CA ILE A 314 -19.05 10.25 8.14
C ILE A 314 -17.82 10.50 9.03
N PRO A 315 -17.69 9.82 10.17
CA PRO A 315 -16.47 9.87 10.96
C PRO A 315 -15.38 8.98 10.35
N LEU A 316 -14.26 9.58 9.92
CA LEU A 316 -13.06 8.89 9.43
C LEU A 316 -11.91 8.89 10.45
N LYS A 317 -12.21 9.25 11.70
CA LYS A 317 -11.32 9.14 12.86
C LYS A 317 -11.97 8.28 13.95
N LYS A 318 -11.17 7.69 14.83
CA LYS A 318 -11.66 7.02 16.03
C LYS A 318 -11.98 8.05 17.11
N PHE A 319 -13.16 7.93 17.73
CA PHE A 319 -13.53 8.74 18.89
C PHE A 319 -13.24 7.97 20.17
N TYR A 320 -12.91 8.69 21.24
CA TYR A 320 -12.68 8.11 22.57
C TYR A 320 -13.73 8.55 23.59
N SER A 321 -14.48 9.62 23.30
CA SER A 321 -15.55 10.13 24.13
C SER A 321 -16.90 9.95 23.42
N PRO A 322 -17.85 9.20 24.01
CA PRO A 322 -19.24 9.14 23.52
C PRO A 322 -19.88 10.52 23.39
N GLN A 323 -19.56 11.42 24.32
CA GLN A 323 -20.14 12.77 24.34
C GLN A 323 -19.69 13.59 23.12
N GLU A 324 -18.41 13.53 22.76
CA GLU A 324 -17.87 14.26 21.60
C GLU A 324 -18.56 13.85 20.30
N LEU A 325 -18.81 12.53 20.13
CA LEU A 325 -19.50 12.01 18.97
C LEU A 325 -20.99 12.36 18.98
N LYS A 326 -21.64 12.30 20.14
CA LYS A 326 -23.05 12.71 20.31
C LYS A 326 -23.26 14.19 20.01
N ASP A 327 -22.40 15.08 20.51
CA ASP A 327 -22.47 16.52 20.25
C ASP A 327 -22.44 16.82 18.75
N LEU A 328 -21.56 16.12 18.04
CA LEU A 328 -21.38 16.23 16.61
C LEU A 328 -22.62 15.75 15.84
N ILE A 329 -23.18 14.59 16.21
CA ILE A 329 -24.42 14.06 15.64
C ILE A 329 -25.57 15.06 15.86
N GLN A 330 -25.72 15.57 17.08
CA GLN A 330 -26.78 16.51 17.43
C GLN A 330 -26.69 17.83 16.65
N ARG A 331 -25.49 18.29 16.28
CA ARG A 331 -25.30 19.47 15.41
C ARG A 331 -25.73 19.22 13.97
N ALA A 332 -25.66 17.97 13.51
CA ALA A 332 -26.15 17.54 12.21
C ALA A 332 -27.66 17.23 12.22
N GLN A 333 -28.24 16.95 13.39
CA GLN A 333 -29.68 16.75 13.55
C GLN A 333 -30.42 18.09 13.49
N VAL A 334 -31.44 18.13 12.64
CA VAL A 334 -32.30 19.31 12.48
C VAL A 334 -33.49 19.19 13.44
N PRO A 335 -33.74 20.18 14.30
CA PRO A 335 -34.92 20.18 15.16
C PRO A 335 -36.22 20.32 14.36
N GLY A 336 -37.24 19.53 14.68
CA GLY A 336 -38.62 19.73 14.16
C GLY A 336 -38.95 19.13 12.79
N PHE A 337 -38.03 18.40 12.14
CA PHE A 337 -38.30 17.69 10.88
C PHE A 337 -38.40 16.17 11.12
N LYS A 338 -39.57 15.69 11.57
CA LYS A 338 -39.83 14.26 11.85
C LYS A 338 -39.60 13.33 10.65
N GLU A 339 -39.71 13.83 9.43
CA GLU A 339 -39.59 13.04 8.20
C GLU A 339 -38.17 12.91 7.67
N LYS A 340 -37.20 13.65 8.23
CA LYS A 340 -35.83 13.69 7.72
C LYS A 340 -34.90 12.88 8.60
N GLU A 341 -34.39 11.78 8.08
CA GLU A 341 -33.47 10.88 8.77
C GLU A 341 -32.01 11.33 8.56
N LEU A 342 -31.20 11.31 9.63
CA LEU A 342 -29.76 11.52 9.55
C LEU A 342 -29.06 10.17 9.39
N LEU A 343 -28.27 10.00 8.34
CA LEU A 343 -27.51 8.78 8.10
C LEU A 343 -26.10 8.88 8.70
N PHE A 344 -25.79 8.02 9.65
CA PHE A 344 -24.46 7.84 10.24
C PHE A 344 -23.72 6.72 9.49
N ILE A 345 -22.69 7.08 8.73
CA ILE A 345 -21.93 6.16 7.87
C ILE A 345 -20.58 5.86 8.51
N ASP A 346 -20.44 4.65 9.03
CA ASP A 346 -19.31 4.23 9.85
C ASP A 346 -18.33 3.35 9.06
N TYR A 347 -17.18 3.93 8.72
CA TYR A 347 -16.05 3.23 8.10
C TYR A 347 -15.06 2.66 9.12
N ILE A 348 -15.04 3.21 10.34
CA ILE A 348 -13.96 2.98 11.32
C ILE A 348 -14.39 2.05 12.45
N GLY A 349 -15.68 2.00 12.76
CA GLY A 349 -16.24 1.21 13.86
C GLY A 349 -16.45 2.04 15.13
N ASN A 350 -17.12 3.20 15.02
CA ASN A 350 -17.50 4.05 16.15
C ASN A 350 -18.87 3.69 16.77
N TYR A 351 -19.56 2.67 16.25
CA TYR A 351 -20.91 2.25 16.69
C TYR A 351 -21.08 2.10 18.21
N GLU A 352 -20.13 1.46 18.89
CA GLU A 352 -20.25 1.15 20.33
C GLU A 352 -20.42 2.41 21.20
N LEU A 353 -19.92 3.56 20.75
CA LEU A 353 -20.01 4.82 21.49
C LEU A 353 -21.40 5.47 21.44
N ILE A 354 -22.22 5.08 20.48
CA ILE A 354 -23.52 5.70 20.18
C ILE A 354 -24.64 4.66 20.02
N SER A 355 -24.40 3.41 20.44
CA SER A 355 -25.35 2.31 20.27
C SER A 355 -26.70 2.60 20.94
N ASP A 356 -26.70 3.41 21.99
CA ASP A 356 -27.88 3.82 22.76
C ASP A 356 -28.85 4.71 21.96
N LEU A 357 -28.38 5.40 20.92
CA LEU A 357 -29.23 6.22 20.04
C LEU A 357 -30.12 5.39 19.10
N PHE A 358 -29.87 4.07 19.00
CA PHE A 358 -30.53 3.17 18.07
C PHE A 358 -31.40 2.14 18.80
N THR A 359 -32.63 2.50 19.20
CA THR A 359 -33.58 1.53 19.80
C THR A 359 -34.91 1.45 19.06
N GLY A 360 -35.30 0.23 18.68
CA GLY A 360 -36.50 -0.10 17.87
C GLY A 360 -36.14 -0.94 16.63
N THR A 361 -37.14 -1.39 15.86
CA THR A 361 -37.01 -2.17 14.59
C THR A 361 -36.16 -1.50 13.49
N ASN A 362 -35.56 -0.35 13.76
CA ASN A 362 -34.44 0.24 13.02
C ASN A 362 -33.12 -0.46 13.34
N SER A 363 -33.18 -1.78 13.55
CA SER A 363 -32.07 -2.68 13.80
C SER A 363 -31.19 -2.73 12.57
N GLN A 364 -29.91 -2.36 12.75
CA GLN A 364 -28.78 -2.70 11.90
C GLN A 364 -29.17 -3.12 10.48
N GLN A 365 -29.34 -2.15 9.58
CA GLN A 365 -29.05 -2.45 8.18
C GLN A 365 -27.52 -2.53 8.08
N ALA A 366 -26.96 -3.65 8.51
CA ALA A 366 -25.75 -4.14 7.88
C ALA A 366 -26.15 -4.35 6.41
N ILE A 367 -25.91 -3.34 5.58
CA ILE A 367 -25.85 -3.59 4.15
C ILE A 367 -24.69 -4.57 4.03
N ASP A 368 -24.99 -5.80 3.60
CA ASP A 368 -24.00 -6.71 3.01
C ASP A 368 -23.02 -5.85 2.26
N PRO A 369 -21.71 -5.97 2.56
CA PRO A 369 -20.68 -4.95 2.29
C PRO A 369 -21.12 -4.16 1.09
N ILE A 370 -21.53 -2.89 1.30
CA ILE A 370 -21.94 -2.01 0.20
C ILE A 370 -20.90 -2.31 -0.83
N THR A 371 -21.34 -3.01 -1.87
CA THR A 371 -20.54 -3.21 -3.04
C THR A 371 -20.61 -1.80 -3.55
N VAL A 372 -19.69 -0.95 -3.06
CA VAL A 372 -19.26 0.25 -3.74
C VAL A 372 -19.04 -0.38 -5.07
N PRO A 373 -19.99 -0.16 -6.00
CA PRO A 373 -19.88 -0.86 -7.23
C PRO A 373 -18.55 -0.31 -7.67
N ARG A 374 -17.59 -1.21 -7.78
CA ARG A 374 -16.30 -0.98 -8.36
C ARG A 374 -16.60 -0.74 -9.85
N LYS A 375 -17.52 0.18 -10.13
CA LYS A 375 -18.45 0.19 -11.26
C LYS A 375 -17.72 0.70 -12.47
N HIS A 376 -16.56 1.31 -12.25
CA HIS A 376 -15.64 1.60 -13.31
C HIS A 376 -14.27 0.91 -13.16
N LEU A 377 -13.88 0.32 -12.01
CA LEU A 377 -12.51 -0.22 -11.89
C LEU A 377 -12.27 -1.60 -11.29
N LEU A 378 -13.24 -2.31 -10.69
CA LEU A 378 -12.89 -3.50 -9.90
C LEU A 378 -14.04 -4.53 -9.68
N GLU A 379 -14.92 -4.78 -10.64
CA GLU A 379 -15.36 -6.18 -10.81
C GLU A 379 -14.82 -6.65 -12.14
N SER A 380 -13.55 -7.01 -12.12
CA SER A 380 -13.05 -7.98 -13.08
C SER A 380 -13.85 -9.27 -12.89
N ASP A 381 -14.48 -9.78 -13.94
CA ASP A 381 -15.14 -11.09 -13.90
C ASP A 381 -14.13 -12.19 -13.51
N ILE A 382 -12.82 -11.95 -13.74
CA ILE A 382 -11.71 -12.85 -13.40
C ILE A 382 -10.70 -12.15 -12.48
N LEU A 383 -10.40 -12.75 -11.31
CA LEU A 383 -9.44 -12.19 -10.35
C LEU A 383 -7.99 -12.47 -10.77
N PHE A 384 -7.13 -11.43 -10.70
CA PHE A 384 -5.68 -11.62 -10.78
C PHE A 384 -5.18 -12.29 -9.50
N ARG A 385 -4.38 -13.34 -9.66
CA ARG A 385 -3.78 -14.04 -8.51
C ARG A 385 -2.30 -13.74 -8.42
N ASP A 386 -1.83 -13.53 -7.19
CA ASP A 386 -0.41 -13.49 -6.88
C ASP A 386 0.15 -14.91 -6.96
N LYS A 387 0.75 -15.24 -8.11
CA LYS A 387 1.36 -16.55 -8.39
C LYS A 387 2.88 -16.50 -8.19
N ARG A 388 3.35 -15.81 -7.15
CA ARG A 388 4.78 -15.84 -6.75
C ARG A 388 5.23 -17.24 -6.31
N ASN A 389 4.34 -18.05 -5.72
CA ASN A 389 4.60 -19.43 -5.31
C ASN A 389 3.81 -20.42 -6.18
N ILE A 390 4.31 -20.70 -7.38
CA ILE A 390 3.82 -21.81 -8.21
C ILE A 390 4.48 -23.09 -7.72
N GLU A 391 3.73 -24.19 -7.73
CA GLU A 391 4.29 -25.50 -7.43
C GLU A 391 5.40 -25.87 -8.44
N PRO A 392 6.51 -26.46 -7.98
CA PRO A 392 7.55 -26.92 -8.88
C PRO A 392 6.99 -27.95 -9.87
N VAL A 393 7.19 -27.69 -11.15
CA VAL A 393 6.88 -28.57 -12.28
C VAL A 393 8.13 -28.75 -13.16
N LEU A 394 8.05 -29.49 -14.26
CA LEU A 394 9.16 -29.68 -15.22
C LEU A 394 10.36 -30.41 -14.61
N ALA A 395 10.08 -31.38 -13.73
CA ALA A 395 11.08 -32.08 -12.93
C ALA A 395 12.04 -31.15 -12.13
N ALA A 396 11.57 -29.94 -11.77
CA ALA A 396 12.43 -28.95 -11.11
C ALA A 396 12.91 -29.39 -9.73
N ASN A 397 12.14 -30.25 -9.03
CA ASN A 397 12.57 -30.79 -7.74
C ASN A 397 13.70 -31.82 -7.91
N GLU A 398 13.59 -32.68 -8.91
CA GLU A 398 14.57 -33.70 -9.27
C GLU A 398 15.88 -33.03 -9.70
N LEU A 399 15.80 -32.03 -10.60
CA LEU A 399 16.96 -31.23 -11.00
C LEU A 399 17.60 -30.49 -9.81
N ALA A 400 16.78 -29.97 -8.89
CA ALA A 400 17.29 -29.29 -7.70
C ALA A 400 18.00 -30.26 -6.74
N GLN A 401 17.48 -31.48 -6.60
CA GLN A 401 18.10 -32.55 -5.80
C GLN A 401 19.44 -32.97 -6.38
N GLU A 402 19.49 -33.26 -7.68
CA GLU A 402 20.74 -33.62 -8.38
C GLU A 402 21.80 -32.52 -8.25
N LEU A 403 21.42 -31.27 -8.48
CA LEU A 403 22.35 -30.13 -8.32
C LEU A 403 22.81 -29.96 -6.86
N ALA A 404 21.93 -30.21 -5.89
CA ALA A 404 22.29 -30.18 -4.48
C ALA A 404 23.28 -31.30 -4.11
N GLU A 405 23.11 -32.52 -4.66
CA GLU A 405 24.06 -33.62 -4.46
C GLU A 405 25.42 -33.30 -5.08
N ILE A 406 25.44 -32.77 -6.30
CA ILE A 406 26.67 -32.28 -6.94
C ILE A 406 27.37 -31.25 -6.04
N ILE A 407 26.65 -30.27 -5.51
CA ILE A 407 27.20 -29.24 -4.60
C ILE A 407 27.77 -29.85 -3.31
N LYS A 408 27.17 -30.94 -2.79
CA LYS A 408 27.65 -31.62 -1.58
C LYS A 408 28.94 -32.40 -1.80
N ILE A 409 29.13 -32.94 -3.01
CA ILE A 409 30.25 -33.82 -3.36
C ILE A 409 31.43 -33.03 -3.93
N ILE A 410 31.18 -31.96 -4.69
CA ILE A 410 32.24 -31.21 -5.39
C ILE A 410 33.31 -30.71 -4.40
N PRO A 411 34.58 -31.14 -4.55
CA PRO A 411 35.68 -30.62 -3.75
C PRO A 411 35.91 -29.13 -4.06
N GLY A 412 36.72 -28.46 -3.25
CA GLY A 412 37.12 -27.07 -3.54
C GLY A 412 38.09 -27.02 -4.71
N GLU A 413 37.61 -27.23 -5.94
CA GLU A 413 38.44 -27.16 -7.15
C GLU A 413 38.77 -25.71 -7.52
N GLN A 414 40.01 -25.47 -7.92
CA GLN A 414 40.50 -24.15 -8.28
C GLN A 414 39.95 -23.70 -9.63
N GLY A 415 39.59 -22.43 -9.73
CA GLY A 415 39.31 -21.76 -11.01
C GLY A 415 38.00 -22.13 -11.71
N THR A 416 37.12 -22.96 -11.12
CA THR A 416 35.89 -23.43 -11.76
C THR A 416 34.62 -23.18 -10.94
N MET A 417 33.52 -22.90 -11.64
CA MET A 417 32.19 -22.61 -11.07
C MET A 417 31.17 -23.68 -11.48
N ILE A 418 29.98 -23.65 -10.87
CA ILE A 418 28.83 -24.45 -11.32
C ILE A 418 27.87 -23.53 -12.10
N GLY A 419 27.45 -23.96 -13.29
CA GLY A 419 26.56 -23.19 -14.15
C GLY A 419 25.09 -23.61 -14.03
N ILE A 420 24.18 -22.65 -13.98
CA ILE A 420 22.76 -22.85 -14.29
C ILE A 420 22.47 -22.08 -15.58
N PHE A 421 22.29 -22.81 -16.67
CA PHE A 421 22.13 -22.26 -18.03
C PHE A 421 20.67 -22.24 -18.46
N GLY A 422 20.35 -21.39 -19.43
CA GLY A 422 19.01 -21.28 -20.01
C GLY A 422 18.62 -19.85 -20.33
N THR A 423 17.59 -19.70 -21.16
CA THR A 423 17.13 -18.41 -21.65
C THR A 423 16.49 -17.53 -20.55
N TRP A 424 16.31 -16.24 -20.85
CA TRP A 424 15.58 -15.33 -19.97
C TRP A 424 14.17 -15.82 -19.67
N GLY A 425 13.80 -15.85 -18.39
CA GLY A 425 12.47 -16.31 -17.97
C GLY A 425 12.30 -17.82 -17.89
N ARG A 426 13.35 -18.62 -18.15
CA ARG A 426 13.28 -20.09 -18.09
C ARG A 426 13.15 -20.69 -16.68
N GLY A 427 13.56 -19.94 -15.65
CA GLY A 427 13.43 -20.34 -14.23
C GLY A 427 14.74 -20.61 -13.49
N LYS A 428 15.89 -20.07 -13.93
CA LYS A 428 17.20 -20.27 -13.29
C LYS A 428 17.21 -19.94 -11.79
N THR A 429 16.74 -18.76 -11.41
CA THR A 429 16.59 -18.32 -10.01
C THR A 429 15.67 -19.23 -9.21
N PHE A 430 14.53 -19.62 -9.81
CA PHE A 430 13.56 -20.52 -9.18
C PHE A 430 14.18 -21.89 -8.88
N LEU A 431 14.95 -22.46 -9.83
CA LEU A 431 15.70 -23.69 -9.60
C LEU A 431 16.70 -23.52 -8.45
N MET A 432 17.48 -22.43 -8.43
CA MET A 432 18.45 -22.19 -7.36
C MET A 432 17.79 -22.07 -5.97
N ASP A 433 16.61 -21.47 -5.89
CA ASP A 433 15.85 -21.40 -4.64
C ASP A 433 15.41 -22.78 -4.14
N LEU A 434 15.04 -23.70 -5.05
CA LEU A 434 14.77 -25.10 -4.72
C LEU A 434 16.03 -25.84 -4.26
N VAL A 435 17.15 -25.66 -4.97
CA VAL A 435 18.46 -26.20 -4.57
C VAL A 435 18.83 -25.72 -3.17
N TRP A 436 18.61 -24.44 -2.88
CA TRP A 436 18.89 -23.89 -1.56
C TRP A 436 17.98 -24.48 -0.48
N LYS A 437 16.71 -24.74 -0.76
CA LYS A 437 15.80 -25.43 0.16
C LYS A 437 16.34 -26.83 0.51
N GLU A 438 16.90 -27.54 -0.45
CA GLU A 438 17.52 -28.85 -0.24
C GLU A 438 18.83 -28.75 0.57
N LEU A 439 19.72 -27.82 0.22
CA LEU A 439 21.00 -27.63 0.90
C LEU A 439 20.84 -27.14 2.35
N LYS A 440 19.86 -26.27 2.62
CA LYS A 440 19.56 -25.70 3.94
C LYS A 440 19.12 -26.77 4.95
N LYS A 441 18.67 -27.95 4.51
CA LYS A 441 18.40 -29.09 5.42
C LYS A 441 19.66 -29.50 6.19
N SER A 442 20.84 -29.26 5.62
CA SER A 442 22.12 -29.42 6.31
C SER A 442 22.61 -28.07 6.88
N LYS A 443 23.26 -28.09 8.05
CA LYS A 443 23.92 -26.89 8.62
C LYS A 443 25.27 -26.57 7.97
N ARG A 444 25.68 -27.36 6.96
CA ARG A 444 26.97 -27.31 6.26
C ARG A 444 27.09 -26.14 5.28
N PHE A 445 25.98 -25.66 4.72
CA PHE A 445 26.02 -24.65 3.65
C PHE A 445 25.52 -23.28 4.11
N MET A 446 26.13 -22.23 3.55
CA MET A 446 25.76 -20.83 3.79
C MET A 446 25.60 -20.10 2.44
N LYS A 447 24.42 -19.52 2.19
CA LYS A 447 24.13 -18.78 0.93
C LYS A 447 24.53 -17.31 1.04
N VAL A 448 25.22 -16.84 0.01
CA VAL A 448 25.50 -15.43 -0.30
C VAL A 448 24.95 -15.18 -1.70
N GLU A 449 24.22 -14.10 -1.88
CA GLU A 449 23.71 -13.67 -3.19
C GLU A 449 24.53 -12.51 -3.72
N PHE A 450 24.79 -12.51 -5.03
CA PHE A 450 25.55 -11.48 -5.72
C PHE A 450 24.88 -11.18 -7.06
N HIS A 451 24.36 -9.97 -7.20
CA HIS A 451 23.72 -9.49 -8.45
C HIS A 451 24.72 -8.71 -9.28
N ALA A 452 25.16 -9.28 -10.41
CA ALA A 452 26.20 -8.71 -11.27
C ALA A 452 25.77 -7.37 -11.91
N TRP A 453 24.50 -7.26 -12.33
CA TRP A 453 23.97 -6.08 -13.01
C TRP A 453 23.95 -4.80 -12.17
N LYS A 454 23.57 -4.91 -10.88
CA LYS A 454 23.34 -3.77 -9.98
C LYS A 454 24.58 -2.87 -9.82
N TYR A 455 25.76 -3.34 -10.23
CA TYR A 455 27.05 -2.69 -10.01
C TYR A 455 27.91 -2.62 -11.27
N GLN A 456 27.29 -2.68 -12.46
CA GLN A 456 28.00 -2.62 -13.74
C GLN A 456 28.91 -1.39 -13.90
N ASP A 457 28.52 -0.24 -13.34
CA ASP A 457 29.26 1.02 -13.41
C ASP A 457 30.36 1.16 -12.35
N THR A 458 30.52 0.15 -11.48
CA THR A 458 31.55 0.18 -10.43
C THR A 458 32.90 -0.22 -11.03
N PRO A 459 33.94 0.63 -10.92
CA PRO A 459 35.27 0.35 -11.49
C PRO A 459 35.96 -0.88 -10.90
N ALA A 460 35.50 -1.40 -9.76
CA ALA A 460 36.10 -2.56 -9.09
C ALA A 460 35.04 -3.59 -8.64
N THR A 461 34.64 -4.50 -9.54
CA THR A 461 33.75 -5.64 -9.26
C THR A 461 34.14 -6.42 -7.99
N TRP A 462 35.44 -6.58 -7.75
CA TRP A 462 36.02 -7.26 -6.59
C TRP A 462 35.62 -6.64 -5.25
N ALA A 463 35.60 -5.30 -5.17
CA ALA A 463 35.31 -4.60 -3.92
C ALA A 463 33.86 -4.86 -3.50
N TYR A 464 32.96 -4.88 -4.48
CA TYR A 464 31.55 -5.17 -4.27
C TYR A 464 31.29 -6.64 -3.93
N LEU A 465 32.04 -7.56 -4.57
CA LEU A 465 31.98 -8.97 -4.21
C LEU A 465 32.39 -9.20 -2.74
N TYR A 466 33.48 -8.55 -2.31
CA TYR A 466 33.88 -8.56 -0.91
C TYR A 466 32.81 -7.96 0.01
N GLU A 467 32.18 -6.84 -0.39
CA GLU A 467 31.10 -6.21 0.37
C GLU A 467 29.92 -7.17 0.58
N SER A 468 29.49 -7.87 -0.46
CA SER A 468 28.40 -8.86 -0.41
C SER A 468 28.72 -10.01 0.55
N LEU A 469 29.96 -10.52 0.51
CA LEU A 469 30.44 -11.54 1.44
C LEU A 469 30.52 -11.02 2.88
N ALA A 470 31.03 -9.81 3.08
CA ALA A 470 31.21 -9.19 4.39
C ALA A 470 29.87 -8.88 5.06
N GLU A 471 28.92 -8.32 4.31
CA GLU A 471 27.56 -8.05 4.79
C GLU A 471 26.92 -9.33 5.32
N ARG A 472 27.02 -10.43 4.56
CA ARG A 472 26.48 -11.73 4.95
C ARG A 472 27.20 -12.37 6.14
N TYR A 473 28.51 -12.15 6.29
CA TYR A 473 29.27 -12.60 7.45
C TYR A 473 28.87 -11.84 8.74
N PHE A 474 28.59 -10.55 8.65
CA PHE A 474 28.25 -9.72 9.81
C PHE A 474 26.76 -9.73 10.17
N ASP A 475 25.87 -9.89 9.19
CA ASP A 475 24.43 -9.99 9.40
C ASP A 475 23.94 -11.38 8.98
N ASP A 476 23.51 -12.18 9.97
CA ASP A 476 22.99 -13.52 9.69
C ASP A 476 21.54 -13.52 9.19
N GLY A 477 20.89 -12.35 9.13
CA GLY A 477 19.54 -12.14 8.57
C GLY A 477 18.41 -12.69 9.44
N LYS A 478 18.68 -13.02 10.71
CA LYS A 478 17.75 -13.78 11.58
C LYS A 478 17.01 -12.94 12.63
N GLU A 479 17.36 -11.67 12.84
CA GLU A 479 16.94 -10.91 14.03
C GLU A 479 16.67 -9.42 13.70
N GLU A 480 15.59 -8.84 14.23
CA GLU A 480 15.21 -7.44 13.97
C GLU A 480 15.76 -6.46 15.02
N HIS A 481 16.15 -6.92 16.22
CA HIS A 481 16.59 -6.04 17.30
C HIS A 481 18.02 -5.49 17.13
N ARG A 482 18.13 -4.15 17.06
CA ARG A 482 19.37 -3.40 16.80
C ARG A 482 20.52 -3.69 17.80
N PHE A 483 20.21 -3.88 19.08
CA PHE A 483 21.20 -4.15 20.13
C PHE A 483 21.86 -5.53 19.99
N ILE A 484 21.07 -6.57 19.70
CA ILE A 484 21.57 -7.95 19.54
C ILE A 484 22.45 -8.06 18.30
N LYS A 485 22.07 -7.38 17.20
CA LYS A 485 22.94 -7.25 16.01
C LYS A 485 24.30 -6.65 16.36
N TRP A 486 24.33 -5.59 17.17
CA TRP A 486 25.58 -4.95 17.60
C TRP A 486 26.46 -5.89 18.43
N VAL A 487 25.88 -6.60 19.41
CA VAL A 487 26.60 -7.56 20.26
C VAL A 487 27.21 -8.71 19.45
N ARG A 488 26.51 -9.24 18.43
CA ARG A 488 27.02 -10.33 17.57
C ARG A 488 28.09 -9.86 16.57
N LYS A 489 28.03 -8.61 16.11
CA LYS A 489 29.02 -8.03 15.18
C LYS A 489 30.39 -7.82 15.83
N GLY A 490 30.43 -7.43 17.12
CA GLY A 490 31.67 -7.13 17.84
C GLY A 490 32.72 -8.24 17.80
N PRO A 491 32.43 -9.47 18.28
CA PRO A 491 33.37 -10.59 18.26
C PRO A 491 33.83 -10.98 16.85
N ARG A 492 32.91 -10.98 15.87
CA ARG A 492 33.22 -11.26 14.46
C ARG A 492 34.20 -10.24 13.87
N LEU A 493 34.07 -8.97 14.25
CA LEU A 493 34.93 -7.88 13.81
C LEU A 493 36.31 -7.96 14.49
N ILE A 494 36.36 -8.26 15.78
CA ILE A 494 37.63 -8.47 16.51
C ILE A 494 38.41 -9.61 15.88
N ARG A 495 37.75 -10.74 15.58
CA ARG A 495 38.36 -11.90 14.91
C ARG A 495 38.92 -11.53 13.54
N LEU A 496 38.16 -10.78 12.73
CA LEU A 496 38.61 -10.30 11.42
C LEU A 496 39.82 -9.38 11.53
N ASN A 497 39.82 -8.45 12.50
CA ASN A 497 40.94 -7.54 12.71
C ASN A 497 42.19 -8.26 13.25
N TYR A 498 42.02 -9.29 14.09
CA TYR A 498 43.12 -10.17 14.49
C TYR A 498 43.72 -10.91 13.30
N GLN A 499 42.88 -11.40 12.38
CA GLN A 499 43.37 -12.05 11.15
C GLN A 499 44.14 -11.07 10.24
N ARG A 500 43.80 -9.77 10.27
CA ARG A 500 44.44 -8.71 9.47
C ARG A 500 45.77 -8.22 10.04
N GLU A 501 45.80 -7.88 11.33
CA GLU A 501 46.90 -7.17 12.00
C GLU A 501 47.53 -7.96 13.16
N GLY A 502 47.10 -9.20 13.42
CA GLY A 502 47.57 -10.00 14.55
C GLY A 502 47.12 -9.45 15.91
N LEU A 503 48.01 -9.44 16.90
CA LEU A 503 47.70 -8.97 18.26
C LEU A 503 47.59 -7.44 18.39
N LEU A 504 47.97 -6.67 17.36
CA LEU A 504 48.06 -5.21 17.42
C LEU A 504 46.73 -4.51 17.79
N PRO A 505 45.55 -4.90 17.29
CA PRO A 505 44.28 -4.28 17.69
C PRO A 505 43.93 -4.55 19.16
N ILE A 506 44.29 -5.73 19.68
CA ILE A 506 44.09 -6.11 21.08
C ILE A 506 45.04 -5.28 21.95
N LEU A 507 46.29 -5.09 21.53
CA LEU A 507 47.25 -4.22 22.23
C LEU A 507 46.81 -2.75 22.23
N LYS A 508 46.21 -2.24 21.13
CA LYS A 508 45.62 -0.90 21.08
C LYS A 508 44.44 -0.77 22.05
N PHE A 509 43.58 -1.79 22.13
CA PHE A 509 42.47 -1.83 23.09
C PHE A 509 42.96 -1.84 24.54
N ILE A 510 43.92 -2.71 24.86
CA ILE A 510 44.56 -2.77 26.19
C ILE A 510 45.26 -1.44 26.48
N GLY A 511 45.96 -0.85 25.52
CA GLY A 511 46.61 0.45 25.65
C GLY A 511 45.61 1.55 26.01
N ILE A 512 44.50 1.66 25.30
CA ILE A 512 43.44 2.63 25.60
C ILE A 512 42.84 2.38 26.99
N LEU A 513 42.55 1.12 27.33
CA LEU A 513 42.05 0.73 28.65
C LEU A 513 43.03 1.13 29.77
N THR A 514 44.33 0.88 29.59
CA THR A 514 45.37 1.28 30.54
C THR A 514 45.48 2.80 30.67
N ILE A 515 45.42 3.55 29.56
CA ILE A 515 45.44 5.02 29.57
C ILE A 515 44.22 5.58 30.31
N SER A 516 43.03 5.00 30.10
CA SER A 516 41.82 5.40 30.82
C SER A 516 41.90 5.12 32.32
N ILE A 517 42.43 3.95 32.72
CA ILE A 517 42.65 3.60 34.14
C ILE A 517 43.69 4.54 34.78
N ILE A 518 44.80 4.81 34.09
CA ILE A 518 45.84 5.74 34.55
C ILE A 518 45.27 7.15 34.66
N GLY A 519 44.41 7.58 33.73
CA GLY A 519 43.69 8.85 33.80
C GLY A 519 42.85 8.98 35.06
N ILE A 520 42.12 7.92 35.46
CA ILE A 520 41.35 7.88 36.72
C ILE A 520 42.27 8.06 37.94
N LEU A 521 43.43 7.39 37.95
CA LEU A 521 44.36 7.44 39.07
C LEU A 521 45.09 8.80 39.18
N LEU A 522 45.40 9.44 38.04
CA LEU A 522 46.11 10.72 38.00
C LEU A 522 45.18 11.94 38.18
N ILE A 523 43.87 11.78 37.98
CA ILE A 523 42.87 12.84 38.15
C ILE A 523 42.92 13.43 39.57
N ASP A 524 43.21 12.62 40.60
CA ASP A 524 43.33 13.14 41.98
C ASP A 524 44.53 14.08 42.11
N ASN A 525 45.68 13.70 41.57
CA ASN A 525 46.92 14.50 41.64
C ASN A 525 46.85 15.78 40.79
N LEU A 526 46.04 15.80 39.73
CA LEU A 526 45.86 16.98 38.87
C LEU A 526 44.82 17.98 39.42
N VAL A 527 43.85 17.50 40.21
CA VAL A 527 42.73 18.31 40.74
C VAL A 527 42.91 18.67 42.23
N ALA A 528 43.86 18.01 42.93
CA ALA A 528 44.14 18.19 44.36
C ALA A 528 44.38 19.64 44.81
N ASP A 529 44.96 20.50 43.96
CA ASP A 529 45.29 21.88 44.35
C ASP A 529 44.13 22.88 44.19
N LYS A 530 42.98 22.49 43.61
CA LYS A 530 41.86 23.42 43.33
C LYS A 530 40.52 23.05 43.95
N ILE A 531 40.33 21.82 44.42
CA ILE A 531 39.05 21.36 44.96
C ILE A 531 39.29 20.69 46.32
N LYS A 532 38.73 21.26 47.39
CA LYS A 532 38.81 20.66 48.74
C LYS A 532 38.16 19.28 48.70
N THR A 533 38.90 18.29 49.21
CA THR A 533 38.70 16.84 49.14
C THR A 533 37.39 16.27 49.72
N SER A 534 36.41 17.11 50.08
CA SER A 534 35.12 16.71 50.68
C SER A 534 33.91 16.82 49.75
N ASP A 535 34.05 17.25 48.49
CA ASP A 535 32.92 17.31 47.56
C ASP A 535 32.50 15.92 47.10
N TRP A 536 31.46 15.37 47.73
CA TRP A 536 30.80 14.11 47.36
C TRP A 536 30.41 14.05 45.85
N LEU A 537 30.17 15.22 45.25
CA LEU A 537 29.96 15.42 43.81
C LEU A 537 31.18 15.02 42.96
N TYR A 538 32.40 15.33 43.39
CA TYR A 538 33.62 14.94 42.67
C TYR A 538 33.82 13.42 42.70
N GLN A 539 33.63 12.79 43.87
CA GLN A 539 33.76 11.34 44.02
C GLN A 539 32.70 10.56 43.24
N THR A 540 31.48 11.09 43.11
CA THR A 540 30.39 10.46 42.35
C THR A 540 30.52 10.65 40.83
N LEU A 541 31.09 11.76 40.36
CA LEU A 541 31.22 12.07 38.93
C LEU A 541 32.52 11.54 38.28
N LYS A 542 33.56 11.25 39.05
CA LYS A 542 34.87 10.78 38.55
C LYS A 542 34.77 9.46 37.77
N ILE A 543 34.06 8.48 38.30
CA ILE A 543 33.91 7.15 37.68
C ILE A 543 33.07 7.23 36.39
N PRO A 544 31.88 7.86 36.37
CA PRO A 544 31.10 8.06 35.14
C PRO A 544 31.82 8.86 34.05
N ALA A 545 32.57 9.90 34.41
CA ALA A 545 33.31 10.72 33.45
C ALA A 545 34.43 9.92 32.78
N ALA A 546 35.16 9.10 33.54
CA ALA A 546 36.21 8.25 32.99
C ALA A 546 35.67 7.08 32.17
N ILE A 547 34.55 6.49 32.57
CA ILE A 547 33.81 5.50 31.77
C ILE A 547 33.38 6.14 30.44
N SER A 548 32.85 7.37 30.47
CA SER A 548 32.44 8.12 29.27
C SER A 548 33.62 8.43 28.34
N LEU A 549 34.78 8.81 28.88
CA LEU A 549 36.02 9.05 28.13
C LEU A 549 36.59 7.77 27.52
N PHE A 550 36.54 6.65 28.26
CA PHE A 550 36.91 5.34 27.74
C PHE A 550 36.00 4.95 26.58
N PHE A 551 34.67 5.02 26.75
CA PHE A 551 33.72 4.75 25.66
C PHE A 551 33.93 5.72 24.48
N TYR A 552 34.21 7.00 24.72
CA TYR A 552 34.52 7.97 23.66
C TYR A 552 35.79 7.61 22.88
N ALA A 553 36.87 7.20 23.56
CA ALA A 553 38.12 6.78 22.93
C ALA A 553 38.02 5.41 22.25
N ILE A 554 37.11 4.54 22.71
CA ILE A 554 36.88 3.21 22.13
C ILE A 554 35.95 3.25 20.92
N ILE A 555 35.02 4.20 20.89
CA ILE A 555 34.10 4.40 19.77
C ILE A 555 34.85 4.41 18.43
N PRO A 556 35.91 5.19 18.15
CA PRO A 556 36.62 5.15 16.85
C PRO A 556 37.32 3.82 16.54
N VAL A 557 37.68 3.02 17.55
CA VAL A 557 38.26 1.68 17.36
C VAL A 557 37.20 0.68 16.85
N PHE A 558 35.94 0.87 17.27
CA PHE A 558 34.80 0.04 16.87
C PHE A 558 33.92 0.66 15.76
N LYS A 559 33.98 1.98 15.54
CA LYS A 559 33.27 2.75 14.48
C LYS A 559 33.97 2.70 13.13
N LYS A 560 35.15 2.10 13.01
CA LYS A 560 35.79 1.91 11.71
C LYS A 560 35.03 0.82 10.96
N ASP A 561 33.92 1.24 10.37
CA ASP A 561 32.93 0.44 9.68
C ASP A 561 33.59 -0.41 8.58
N TYR A 562 33.25 -1.68 8.48
CA TYR A 562 33.80 -2.62 7.50
C TYR A 562 33.53 -2.20 6.04
N ALA A 563 32.46 -1.43 5.81
CA ALA A 563 32.15 -0.80 4.52
C ALA A 563 33.14 0.34 4.17
N ALA A 564 33.68 1.03 5.18
CA ALA A 564 34.68 2.06 4.97
C ALA A 564 35.98 1.46 4.43
N LYS A 565 36.39 0.23 4.78
CA LYS A 565 37.66 -0.31 4.26
C LYS A 565 37.62 -0.62 2.76
N ALA A 566 36.54 -1.23 2.24
CA ALA A 566 36.40 -1.47 0.80
C ALA A 566 36.26 -0.15 0.02
N LYS A 567 35.50 0.80 0.57
CA LYS A 567 35.34 2.16 0.04
C LYS A 567 36.64 2.97 0.09
N ASP A 568 37.42 2.87 1.17
CA ASP A 568 38.69 3.59 1.38
C ASP A 568 39.79 3.01 0.49
N ILE A 569 39.85 1.68 0.36
CA ILE A 569 40.71 1.00 -0.62
C ILE A 569 40.31 1.49 -2.02
N PHE A 570 39.02 1.42 -2.37
CA PHE A 570 38.52 1.90 -3.65
C PHE A 570 38.85 3.38 -3.91
N LEU A 571 38.63 4.30 -2.96
CA LEU A 571 38.93 5.74 -3.08
C LEU A 571 40.45 6.03 -3.14
N LYS A 572 41.26 5.27 -2.41
CA LYS A 572 42.73 5.38 -2.40
C LYS A 572 43.33 5.01 -3.76
N TYR A 573 42.71 4.07 -4.49
CA TYR A 573 43.18 3.60 -5.79
C TYR A 573 42.44 4.25 -6.97
N SER A 574 41.19 4.69 -6.80
CA SER A 574 40.40 5.42 -7.80
C SER A 574 41.00 6.78 -8.17
N SER A 575 41.79 7.38 -7.28
CA SER A 575 42.38 8.71 -7.48
C SER A 575 43.72 8.70 -8.24
N LYS A 576 44.26 7.54 -8.63
CA LYS A 576 45.54 7.43 -9.33
C LYS A 576 45.41 6.61 -10.62
N GLN A 577 45.61 7.24 -11.77
CA GLN A 577 45.43 6.67 -13.12
C GLN A 577 46.58 5.74 -13.56
N SER A 578 46.95 4.68 -12.83
CA SER A 578 47.97 3.73 -13.32
C SER A 578 47.50 2.27 -13.28
N PHE A 579 47.82 1.52 -14.35
CA PHE A 579 47.46 0.11 -14.54
C PHE A 579 48.11 -0.82 -13.48
N LYS A 580 49.26 -0.41 -12.93
CA LYS A 580 49.97 -1.12 -11.85
C LYS A 580 49.18 -1.09 -10.53
N ASP A 581 48.33 -0.09 -10.37
CA ASP A 581 47.50 0.12 -9.18
C ASP A 581 46.24 -0.77 -9.19
N HIS A 582 45.70 -1.12 -10.36
CA HIS A 582 44.57 -2.05 -10.48
C HIS A 582 44.95 -3.50 -10.10
N LEU A 583 46.16 -3.95 -10.45
CA LEU A 583 46.69 -5.26 -10.03
C LEU A 583 46.91 -5.31 -8.52
N GLY A 584 47.38 -4.21 -7.91
CA GLY A 584 47.53 -4.08 -6.46
C GLY A 584 46.18 -4.13 -5.74
N LEU A 585 45.17 -3.45 -6.28
CA LEU A 585 43.80 -3.43 -5.76
C LEU A 585 43.17 -4.83 -5.75
N GLN A 586 43.28 -5.58 -6.86
CA GLN A 586 42.75 -6.94 -6.97
C GLN A 586 43.39 -7.88 -5.94
N ALA A 587 44.73 -7.86 -5.82
CA ALA A 587 45.45 -8.68 -4.86
C ALA A 587 45.10 -8.33 -3.40
N GLU A 588 44.93 -7.04 -3.09
CA GLU A 588 44.52 -6.58 -1.76
C GLU A 588 43.10 -7.04 -1.40
N ILE A 589 42.14 -6.93 -2.33
CA ILE A 589 40.76 -7.37 -2.11
C ILE A 589 40.69 -8.90 -2.01
N GLN A 590 41.43 -9.63 -2.84
CA GLN A 590 41.52 -11.09 -2.74
C GLN A 590 42.06 -11.52 -1.37
N LYS A 591 43.12 -10.85 -0.88
CA LYS A 591 43.68 -11.08 0.46
C LYS A 591 42.67 -10.77 1.57
N GLU A 592 41.95 -9.66 1.48
CA GLU A 592 40.91 -9.30 2.45
C GLU A 592 39.73 -10.29 2.42
N THR A 593 39.34 -10.76 1.24
CA THR A 593 38.33 -11.82 1.05
C THR A 593 38.79 -13.12 1.71
N LEU A 594 40.06 -13.51 1.51
CA LEU A 594 40.63 -14.68 2.18
C LEU A 594 40.62 -14.55 3.71
N HIS A 595 40.98 -13.38 4.27
CA HIS A 595 40.90 -13.14 5.71
C HIS A 595 39.48 -13.30 6.24
N LEU A 596 38.50 -12.75 5.53
CA LEU A 596 37.09 -12.87 5.87
C LEU A 596 36.64 -14.34 5.85
N LEU A 597 36.95 -15.07 4.78
CA LEU A 597 36.57 -16.48 4.63
C LEU A 597 37.23 -17.38 5.68
N LYS A 598 38.49 -17.12 6.08
CA LYS A 598 39.15 -17.84 7.19
C LYS A 598 38.49 -17.60 8.55
N CYS A 599 37.96 -16.39 8.76
CA CYS A 599 37.21 -16.07 9.96
C CYS A 599 35.83 -16.71 9.96
N TRP A 600 35.24 -16.85 8.77
CA TRP A 600 33.94 -17.47 8.57
C TRP A 600 34.02 -19.00 8.69
N ILE A 601 34.85 -19.66 7.89
CA ILE A 601 35.11 -21.11 7.92
C ILE A 601 36.57 -21.33 8.33
N THR A 602 36.72 -21.89 9.53
CA THR A 602 38.04 -22.15 10.12
C THR A 602 38.71 -23.35 9.48
N THR A 603 40.03 -23.51 9.65
CA THR A 603 40.75 -24.69 9.16
C THR A 603 40.22 -26.01 9.72
N LYS A 604 39.61 -25.99 10.91
CA LYS A 604 38.99 -27.17 11.53
C LYS A 604 37.68 -27.58 10.86
N ASN A 605 36.99 -26.63 10.22
CA ASN A 605 35.68 -26.83 9.60
C ASN A 605 35.81 -27.00 8.08
N LEU A 606 37.03 -27.11 7.54
CA LEU A 606 37.24 -27.35 6.12
C LEU A 606 36.67 -28.72 5.74
N GLY A 607 35.97 -28.77 4.60
CA GLY A 607 35.24 -29.95 4.16
C GLY A 607 33.88 -30.14 4.86
N GLU A 608 33.73 -29.70 6.11
CA GLU A 608 32.47 -29.78 6.86
C GLU A 608 31.51 -28.62 6.59
N GLU A 609 32.02 -27.44 6.23
CA GLU A 609 31.23 -26.25 5.92
C GLU A 609 31.66 -25.66 4.56
N LYS A 610 30.72 -25.08 3.80
CA LYS A 610 31.00 -24.41 2.52
C LYS A 610 30.08 -23.20 2.31
N ILE A 611 30.62 -22.10 1.81
CA ILE A 611 29.87 -20.92 1.41
C ILE A 611 29.49 -21.07 -0.06
N ILE A 612 28.21 -20.93 -0.36
CA ILE A 612 27.66 -20.93 -1.72
C ILE A 612 27.43 -19.49 -2.13
N LEU A 613 28.24 -18.97 -3.05
CA LEU A 613 28.03 -17.69 -3.69
C LEU A 613 27.19 -17.90 -4.93
N PHE A 614 25.94 -17.44 -4.88
CA PHE A 614 25.05 -17.45 -6.01
C PHE A 614 25.16 -16.14 -6.79
N VAL A 615 25.58 -16.24 -8.05
CA VAL A 615 25.81 -15.11 -8.95
C VAL A 615 24.67 -15.05 -9.98
N GLU A 616 23.97 -13.91 -10.03
CA GLU A 616 22.83 -13.68 -10.93
C GLU A 616 23.01 -12.44 -11.80
N ASP A 617 22.16 -12.36 -12.84
CA ASP A 617 22.01 -11.21 -13.73
C ASP A 617 23.29 -10.80 -14.47
N ILE A 618 24.26 -11.72 -14.63
CA ILE A 618 25.46 -11.49 -15.46
C ILE A 618 25.03 -11.14 -16.88
N ASP A 619 24.02 -11.84 -17.39
CA ASP A 619 23.46 -11.69 -18.73
C ASP A 619 22.78 -10.33 -18.98
N ARG A 620 22.64 -9.46 -17.98
CA ARG A 620 22.15 -8.07 -18.16
C ARG A 620 23.26 -7.04 -18.27
N CYS A 621 24.52 -7.43 -18.05
CA CYS A 621 25.67 -6.55 -18.21
C CYS A 621 26.05 -6.42 -19.69
N ASN A 622 26.74 -5.33 -20.05
CA ASN A 622 27.37 -5.21 -21.37
C ASN A 622 28.46 -6.30 -21.57
N GLU A 623 28.74 -6.65 -22.83
CA GLU A 623 29.61 -7.78 -23.18
C GLU A 623 31.00 -7.70 -22.53
N GLY A 624 31.64 -6.53 -22.57
CA GLY A 624 32.96 -6.34 -21.95
C GLY A 624 32.93 -6.56 -20.43
N LYS A 625 31.85 -6.11 -19.77
CA LYS A 625 31.66 -6.27 -18.34
C LYS A 625 31.33 -7.71 -17.96
N VAL A 626 30.55 -8.44 -18.78
CA VAL A 626 30.29 -9.88 -18.60
C VAL A 626 31.61 -10.64 -18.48
N ILE A 627 32.52 -10.43 -19.43
CA ILE A 627 33.85 -11.04 -19.42
C ILE A 627 34.64 -10.63 -18.17
N GLN A 628 34.66 -9.33 -17.85
CA GLN A 628 35.39 -8.84 -16.67
C GLN A 628 34.90 -9.49 -15.37
N ILE A 629 33.59 -9.64 -15.19
CA ILE A 629 32.98 -10.24 -13.99
C ILE A 629 33.32 -11.72 -13.92
N ILE A 630 33.11 -12.47 -15.00
CA ILE A 630 33.39 -13.90 -15.07
C ILE A 630 34.88 -14.20 -14.83
N ASP A 631 35.79 -13.47 -15.50
CA ASP A 631 37.23 -13.62 -15.28
C ASP A 631 37.62 -13.27 -13.83
N SER A 632 36.97 -12.27 -13.23
CA SER A 632 37.20 -11.91 -11.82
C SER A 632 36.79 -13.04 -10.87
N LEU A 633 35.61 -13.64 -11.07
CA LEU A 633 35.13 -14.77 -10.26
C LEU A 633 36.05 -15.99 -10.41
N ARG A 634 36.49 -16.28 -11.63
CA ARG A 634 37.45 -17.35 -11.91
C ARG A 634 38.78 -17.12 -11.18
N VAL A 635 39.38 -15.93 -11.32
CA VAL A 635 40.65 -15.61 -10.67
C VAL A 635 40.55 -15.64 -9.14
N LEU A 636 39.39 -15.32 -8.56
CA LEU A 636 39.17 -15.44 -7.11
C LEU A 636 39.34 -16.89 -6.64
N LEU A 637 38.82 -17.84 -7.43
CA LEU A 637 38.88 -19.28 -7.16
C LEU A 637 40.23 -19.92 -7.49
N GLU A 638 41.17 -19.22 -8.13
CA GLU A 638 42.54 -19.72 -8.33
C GLU A 638 43.30 -19.80 -6.98
N GLU A 639 42.91 -19.00 -5.97
CA GLU A 639 43.48 -19.10 -4.62
C GLU A 639 42.92 -20.35 -3.89
N PRO A 640 43.73 -21.39 -3.61
CA PRO A 640 43.23 -22.66 -3.12
C PRO A 640 42.51 -22.54 -1.77
N GLN A 641 42.98 -21.65 -0.89
CA GLN A 641 42.34 -21.43 0.40
C GLN A 641 40.96 -20.78 0.29
N ILE A 642 40.69 -20.07 -0.81
CA ILE A 642 39.35 -19.54 -1.12
C ILE A 642 38.48 -20.66 -1.68
N ALA A 643 38.97 -21.44 -2.66
CA ALA A 643 38.24 -22.54 -3.29
C ALA A 643 37.80 -23.63 -2.28
N GLU A 644 38.60 -23.90 -1.24
CA GLU A 644 38.23 -24.82 -0.15
C GLU A 644 37.00 -24.36 0.67
N ARG A 645 36.70 -23.05 0.67
CA ARG A 645 35.66 -22.44 1.51
C ARG A 645 34.47 -21.93 0.71
N LEU A 646 34.68 -21.56 -0.55
CA LEU A 646 33.72 -20.88 -1.41
C LEU A 646 33.44 -21.71 -2.65
N LEU A 647 32.17 -21.97 -2.92
CA LEU A 647 31.68 -22.53 -4.18
C LEU A 647 30.82 -21.47 -4.87
N ILE A 648 31.10 -21.21 -6.15
CA ILE A 648 30.34 -20.26 -6.94
C ILE A 648 29.35 -21.02 -7.82
N VAL A 649 28.08 -20.64 -7.75
CA VAL A 649 27.02 -21.08 -8.65
C VAL A 649 26.57 -19.87 -9.45
N ALA A 650 26.67 -19.91 -10.77
CA ALA A 650 26.32 -18.77 -11.63
C ALA A 650 25.11 -19.11 -12.51
N ALA A 651 24.07 -18.29 -12.44
CA ALA A 651 22.95 -18.32 -13.36
C ALA A 651 23.25 -17.44 -14.58
N VAL A 652 23.32 -18.05 -15.78
CA VAL A 652 23.77 -17.36 -17.00
C VAL A 652 22.91 -17.78 -18.19
N ASP A 653 22.59 -16.85 -19.09
CA ASP A 653 22.15 -17.20 -20.46
C ASP A 653 23.39 -17.50 -21.30
N GLU A 654 23.56 -18.77 -21.67
CA GLU A 654 24.75 -19.23 -22.38
C GLU A 654 24.92 -18.57 -23.75
N ARG A 655 23.83 -18.11 -24.37
CA ARG A 655 23.90 -17.45 -25.69
C ARG A 655 24.60 -16.10 -25.57
N ILE A 656 24.25 -15.34 -24.54
CA ILE A 656 24.83 -14.02 -24.24
C ILE A 656 26.30 -14.19 -23.81
N LEU A 657 26.60 -15.16 -22.95
CA LEU A 657 27.98 -15.41 -22.55
C LEU A 657 28.85 -15.88 -23.73
N LYS A 658 28.38 -16.83 -24.54
CA LYS A 658 29.10 -17.27 -25.75
C LYS A 658 29.31 -16.11 -26.74
N LEU A 659 28.33 -15.23 -26.91
CA LEU A 659 28.48 -14.03 -27.74
C LEU A 659 29.59 -13.10 -27.19
N ALA A 660 29.57 -12.81 -25.89
CA ALA A 660 30.59 -11.97 -25.27
C ALA A 660 32.01 -12.57 -25.40
N ILE A 661 32.13 -13.91 -25.26
CA ILE A 661 33.40 -14.63 -25.45
C ILE A 661 33.85 -14.55 -26.91
N ARG A 662 32.94 -14.77 -27.87
CA ARG A 662 33.27 -14.64 -29.30
C ARG A 662 33.78 -13.24 -29.60
N ASN A 663 33.11 -12.20 -29.11
CA ASN A 663 33.52 -10.81 -29.33
C ASN A 663 34.88 -10.49 -28.72
N LYS A 664 35.23 -11.09 -27.57
CA LYS A 664 36.58 -11.00 -26.95
C LYS A 664 37.68 -11.53 -27.86
N TYR A 665 37.44 -12.64 -28.57
CA TYR A 665 38.45 -13.32 -29.40
C TYR A 665 38.38 -12.97 -30.89
N HIS A 666 37.30 -12.34 -31.34
CA HIS A 666 37.02 -12.04 -32.75
C HIS A 666 38.17 -11.29 -33.45
N SER A 667 38.74 -10.27 -32.78
CA SER A 667 39.82 -9.46 -33.34
C SER A 667 41.16 -10.21 -33.46
N LEU A 668 41.37 -11.25 -32.66
CA LEU A 668 42.59 -12.06 -32.67
C LEU A 668 42.54 -13.10 -33.79
N THR A 669 41.36 -13.68 -34.04
CA THR A 669 41.16 -14.68 -35.10
C THR A 669 41.00 -14.06 -36.48
N SER A 670 40.52 -12.82 -36.59
CA SER A 670 40.36 -12.09 -37.87
C SER A 670 41.69 -11.67 -38.53
N LEU A 671 42.81 -11.75 -37.81
CA LEU A 671 44.15 -11.40 -38.32
C LEU A 671 44.78 -12.53 -39.16
N GLU A 672 44.25 -13.75 -39.07
CA GLU A 672 44.71 -14.88 -39.87
C GLU A 672 43.84 -15.01 -41.13
N LYS A 673 44.47 -14.89 -42.33
CA LYS A 673 43.81 -15.08 -43.63
C LYS A 673 43.32 -16.53 -43.78
N THR A 674 42.14 -16.82 -43.25
CA THR A 674 41.47 -18.12 -43.31
C THR A 674 40.06 -17.96 -43.87
N ASP A 675 39.52 -19.02 -44.48
CA ASP A 675 38.14 -19.06 -44.99
C ASP A 675 37.12 -18.83 -43.87
N GLU A 676 35.99 -18.16 -44.15
CA GLU A 676 34.99 -17.74 -43.16
C GLU A 676 34.46 -18.92 -42.35
N LYS A 677 34.18 -20.06 -43.01
CA LYS A 677 33.73 -21.29 -42.34
C LYS A 677 34.77 -21.81 -41.33
N THR A 678 36.05 -21.76 -41.70
CA THR A 678 37.15 -22.20 -40.82
C THR A 678 37.34 -21.24 -39.65
N HIS A 679 37.17 -19.94 -39.88
CA HIS A 679 37.22 -18.91 -38.85
C HIS A 679 36.09 -19.09 -37.81
N HIS A 680 34.85 -19.30 -38.26
CA HIS A 680 33.70 -19.57 -37.37
C HIS A 680 33.89 -20.85 -36.55
N ALA A 681 34.39 -21.93 -37.16
CA ALA A 681 34.66 -23.18 -36.47
C ALA A 681 35.73 -23.02 -35.36
N ARG A 682 36.80 -22.28 -35.62
CA ARG A 682 37.85 -21.97 -34.63
C ARG A 682 37.32 -21.10 -33.49
N LEU A 683 36.53 -20.07 -33.80
CA LEU A 683 35.90 -19.23 -32.78
C LEU A 683 34.95 -20.02 -31.88
N ASN A 684 34.14 -20.92 -32.44
CA ASN A 684 33.28 -21.80 -31.66
C ASN A 684 34.11 -22.72 -30.76
N LYS A 685 35.17 -23.34 -31.29
CA LYS A 685 36.07 -24.19 -30.50
C LYS A 685 36.71 -23.42 -29.34
N MET A 686 37.26 -22.22 -29.58
CA MET A 686 37.82 -21.38 -28.51
C MET A 686 36.77 -20.98 -27.48
N THR A 687 35.54 -20.72 -27.94
CA THR A 687 34.42 -20.38 -27.05
C THR A 687 34.07 -21.54 -26.13
N ASP A 688 33.99 -22.76 -26.67
CA ASP A 688 33.70 -23.96 -25.88
C ASP A 688 34.85 -24.30 -24.92
N GLU A 689 36.12 -24.21 -25.35
CA GLU A 689 37.29 -24.37 -24.46
C GLU A 689 37.31 -23.33 -23.33
N TYR A 690 36.84 -22.10 -23.60
CA TYR A 690 36.70 -21.09 -22.58
C TYR A 690 35.56 -21.43 -21.60
N MET A 691 34.41 -21.90 -22.09
CA MET A 691 33.30 -22.36 -21.25
C MET A 691 33.72 -23.51 -20.32
N ASP A 692 34.44 -24.51 -20.84
CA ASP A 692 34.95 -25.65 -20.07
C ASP A 692 35.93 -25.22 -18.97
N LYS A 693 36.71 -24.15 -19.21
CA LYS A 693 37.59 -23.55 -18.19
C LYS A 693 36.83 -22.79 -17.10
N LEU A 694 35.63 -22.30 -17.38
CA LEU A 694 34.82 -21.56 -16.42
C LEU A 694 33.98 -22.46 -15.54
N PHE A 695 33.42 -23.52 -16.12
CA PHE A 695 32.40 -24.34 -15.47
C PHE A 695 32.83 -25.80 -15.39
N ILE A 696 32.96 -26.32 -14.17
CA ILE A 696 33.26 -27.74 -13.95
C ILE A 696 32.03 -28.62 -14.16
N SER A 697 30.84 -28.06 -13.91
CA SER A 697 29.56 -28.75 -14.04
C SER A 697 28.45 -27.71 -14.21
N GLY A 698 27.32 -28.11 -14.78
CA GLY A 698 26.15 -27.25 -14.84
C GLY A 698 24.91 -27.93 -15.40
N ILE A 699 23.76 -27.34 -15.12
CA ILE A 699 22.46 -27.77 -15.63
C ILE A 699 21.97 -26.75 -16.65
N LYS A 700 21.60 -27.22 -17.84
CA LYS A 700 20.95 -26.39 -18.87
C LYS A 700 19.45 -26.60 -18.84
N LEU A 701 18.72 -25.54 -18.57
CA LEU A 701 17.28 -25.49 -18.73
C LEU A 701 16.93 -25.30 -20.22
N GLY A 702 16.69 -26.40 -20.92
CA GLY A 702 16.38 -26.43 -22.36
C GLY A 702 15.01 -25.84 -22.72
N LYS A 703 14.69 -25.79 -24.01
CA LYS A 703 13.37 -25.35 -24.52
C LYS A 703 12.25 -26.23 -23.92
N LEU A 704 11.06 -25.64 -23.73
CA LEU A 704 9.91 -26.37 -23.21
C LEU A 704 9.29 -27.23 -24.32
N SER A 705 8.99 -28.49 -24.02
CA SER A 705 8.13 -29.32 -24.87
C SER A 705 6.67 -28.85 -24.81
N ILE A 706 5.81 -29.41 -25.66
CA ILE A 706 4.36 -29.16 -25.60
C ILE A 706 3.81 -29.56 -24.21
N HIS A 707 4.22 -30.72 -23.69
CA HIS A 707 3.79 -31.21 -22.38
C HIS A 707 4.28 -30.32 -21.24
N ASP A 708 5.52 -29.84 -21.31
CA ASP A 708 6.07 -28.92 -20.30
C ASP A 708 5.28 -27.60 -20.24
N ARG A 709 4.87 -27.06 -21.38
CA ARG A 709 4.05 -25.84 -21.45
C ARG A 709 2.69 -26.05 -20.82
N ASP A 710 2.08 -27.21 -21.10
CA ASP A 710 0.81 -27.62 -20.49
C ASP A 710 0.94 -27.76 -18.97
N ASP A 711 1.93 -28.51 -18.48
CA ASP A 711 2.19 -28.71 -17.06
C ASP A 711 2.37 -27.38 -16.31
N PHE A 712 3.11 -26.45 -16.90
CA PHE A 712 3.30 -25.12 -16.33
C PHE A 712 2.00 -24.31 -16.30
N LEU A 713 1.19 -24.38 -17.35
CA LEU A 713 -0.12 -23.72 -17.37
C LEU A 713 -1.09 -24.33 -16.35
N LEU A 714 -1.09 -25.66 -16.20
CA LEU A 714 -1.88 -26.36 -15.16
C LEU A 714 -1.44 -25.94 -13.76
N ALA A 715 -0.14 -25.76 -13.53
CA ALA A 715 0.37 -25.24 -12.25
C ALA A 715 -0.08 -23.79 -12.02
N LEU A 716 -0.11 -22.96 -13.06
CA LEU A 716 -0.68 -21.61 -12.98
C LEU A 716 -2.17 -21.66 -12.61
N THR A 717 -2.99 -22.46 -13.30
CA THR A 717 -4.45 -22.47 -13.14
C THR A 717 -4.95 -23.36 -12.00
N LYS A 718 -4.06 -23.93 -11.17
CA LYS A 718 -4.43 -24.84 -10.08
C LYS A 718 -5.53 -24.31 -9.16
N SER A 719 -5.52 -23.01 -8.86
CA SER A 719 -6.50 -22.36 -7.98
C SER A 719 -7.88 -22.13 -8.62
N ASP A 720 -8.01 -22.26 -9.95
CA ASP A 720 -9.28 -22.21 -10.67
C ASP A 720 -10.04 -23.53 -10.63
N ARG A 721 -9.39 -24.62 -10.22
CA ARG A 721 -9.89 -25.98 -10.37
C ARG A 721 -10.29 -26.58 -9.03
N GLU A 722 -11.30 -27.42 -9.04
CA GLU A 722 -11.65 -28.28 -7.91
C GLU A 722 -10.62 -29.41 -7.75
N LYS A 723 -10.39 -29.86 -6.51
CA LYS A 723 -9.31 -30.82 -6.19
C LYS A 723 -9.53 -32.22 -6.79
N ASP A 724 -10.77 -32.60 -7.08
CA ASP A 724 -11.16 -33.98 -7.43
C ASP A 724 -11.57 -34.16 -8.91
N VAL A 725 -11.36 -33.17 -9.77
CA VAL A 725 -11.71 -33.25 -11.20
C VAL A 725 -10.62 -33.98 -11.98
N LEU A 726 -10.97 -35.12 -12.60
CA LEU A 726 -10.14 -35.79 -13.60
C LEU A 726 -10.00 -34.87 -14.82
N LEU A 727 -8.79 -34.35 -15.03
CA LEU A 727 -8.48 -33.51 -16.18
C LEU A 727 -8.35 -34.37 -17.43
N LYS A 728 -8.94 -33.91 -18.53
CA LYS A 728 -8.65 -34.47 -19.85
C LYS A 728 -7.15 -34.35 -20.13
N THR A 729 -6.57 -35.41 -20.69
CA THR A 729 -5.19 -35.35 -21.17
C THR A 729 -5.10 -34.36 -22.34
N LEU A 730 -3.94 -33.74 -22.54
CA LEU A 730 -3.76 -32.83 -23.68
C LEU A 730 -4.02 -33.55 -25.02
N ALA A 731 -3.68 -34.84 -25.10
CA ALA A 731 -3.96 -35.69 -26.25
C ALA A 731 -5.47 -35.86 -26.49
N GLU A 732 -6.27 -36.09 -25.44
CA GLU A 732 -7.74 -36.15 -25.55
C GLU A 732 -8.34 -34.82 -26.01
N ILE A 733 -7.81 -33.69 -25.53
CA ILE A 733 -8.29 -32.36 -25.95
C ILE A 733 -7.97 -32.12 -27.43
N ILE A 734 -6.75 -32.43 -27.86
CA ILE A 734 -6.34 -32.32 -29.27
C ILE A 734 -7.19 -33.23 -30.16
N GLN A 735 -7.41 -34.47 -29.74
CA GLN A 735 -8.19 -35.44 -30.51
C GLN A 735 -9.69 -35.04 -30.58
N GLN A 736 -10.25 -34.47 -29.52
CA GLN A 736 -11.61 -33.93 -29.55
C GLN A 736 -11.73 -32.73 -30.49
N ASP A 737 -10.75 -31.83 -30.47
CA ASP A 737 -10.71 -30.68 -31.37
C ASP A 737 -10.59 -31.12 -32.85
N GLN A 738 -9.69 -32.07 -33.13
CA GLN A 738 -9.53 -32.69 -34.46
C GLN A 738 -10.78 -33.44 -34.92
N ASN A 739 -11.37 -34.30 -34.08
CA ASN A 739 -12.60 -35.02 -34.43
C ASN A 739 -13.77 -34.06 -34.69
N HIS A 740 -13.84 -32.93 -33.98
CA HIS A 740 -14.83 -31.89 -34.24
C HIS A 740 -14.62 -31.14 -35.55
N GLN A 741 -13.37 -31.04 -36.01
CA GLN A 741 -12.99 -30.49 -37.32
C GLN A 741 -13.33 -31.48 -38.43
N ASP A 742 -12.92 -32.74 -38.27
CA ASP A 742 -13.12 -33.82 -39.25
C ASP A 742 -14.60 -34.14 -39.49
N ALA A 743 -15.44 -34.10 -38.45
CA ALA A 743 -16.88 -34.33 -38.57
C ALA A 743 -17.63 -33.23 -39.35
N LYS A 744 -16.97 -32.12 -39.70
CA LYS A 744 -17.55 -30.95 -40.38
C LYS A 744 -17.01 -30.72 -41.79
N MET A 745 -16.08 -31.56 -42.26
CA MET A 745 -15.47 -31.47 -43.59
C MET A 745 -16.24 -32.31 -44.62
N SER A 746 -16.44 -31.82 -45.84
CA SER A 746 -17.09 -32.58 -46.93
C SER A 746 -16.24 -33.81 -47.31
N PRO A 747 -16.84 -34.99 -47.60
CA PRO A 747 -16.09 -36.22 -47.94
C PRO A 747 -15.10 -36.03 -49.10
N HIS A 748 -15.43 -35.13 -50.02
CA HIS A 748 -14.59 -34.81 -51.18
C HIS A 748 -13.34 -33.98 -50.82
N LEU A 749 -13.42 -33.13 -49.78
CA LEU A 749 -12.26 -32.37 -49.27
C LEU A 749 -11.33 -33.25 -48.42
N GLN A 750 -11.89 -34.28 -47.75
CA GLN A 750 -11.09 -35.28 -47.05
C GLN A 750 -10.24 -36.10 -48.02
N GLU A 751 -10.77 -36.52 -49.18
CA GLU A 751 -9.98 -37.20 -50.21
C GLU A 751 -8.86 -36.33 -50.78
N ILE A 752 -9.12 -35.04 -51.04
CA ILE A 752 -8.12 -34.11 -51.60
C ILE A 752 -6.96 -33.86 -50.63
N LEU A 753 -7.24 -33.67 -49.34
CA LEU A 753 -6.20 -33.47 -48.32
C LEU A 753 -5.36 -34.72 -48.09
N ILE A 754 -5.99 -35.91 -48.11
CA ILE A 754 -5.27 -37.19 -48.05
C ILE A 754 -4.37 -37.37 -49.28
N GLN A 755 -4.83 -36.97 -50.47
CA GLN A 755 -4.04 -37.03 -51.70
C GLN A 755 -2.82 -36.09 -51.64
N ASN A 756 -3.00 -34.86 -51.15
CA ASN A 756 -1.93 -33.87 -51.01
C ASN A 756 -0.90 -34.27 -49.94
N ASP A 757 -1.34 -34.81 -48.79
CA ASP A 757 -0.42 -35.30 -47.74
C ASP A 757 0.41 -36.50 -48.25
N ILE A 758 -0.16 -37.35 -49.12
CA ILE A 758 0.57 -38.46 -49.76
C ILE A 758 1.62 -37.92 -50.76
N GLU A 759 1.28 -36.89 -51.54
CA GLU A 759 2.21 -36.25 -52.49
C GLU A 759 3.34 -35.50 -51.76
N GLU A 760 3.02 -34.80 -50.66
CA GLU A 760 4.00 -34.05 -49.85
C GLU A 760 4.92 -34.98 -49.04
N TYR A 761 4.41 -36.14 -48.60
CA TYR A 761 5.22 -37.20 -47.98
C TYR A 761 6.16 -37.87 -48.99
N GLN A 762 5.72 -38.05 -50.25
CA GLN A 762 6.55 -38.57 -51.33
C GLN A 762 7.65 -37.56 -51.75
N GLN A 763 7.38 -36.25 -51.68
CA GLN A 763 8.40 -35.21 -51.86
C GLN A 763 9.42 -35.15 -50.72
N ARG A 764 8.99 -35.30 -49.45
CA ARG A 764 9.92 -35.34 -48.30
C ARG A 764 10.90 -36.51 -48.34
N GLN A 765 10.52 -37.66 -48.92
CA GLN A 765 11.45 -38.78 -49.15
C GLN A 765 12.50 -38.50 -50.24
N ALA A 766 12.27 -37.53 -51.13
CA ALA A 766 13.24 -37.12 -52.15
C ALA A 766 14.25 -36.08 -51.63
N ASP A 767 13.85 -35.27 -50.64
CA ASP A 767 14.68 -34.18 -50.09
C ASP A 767 15.51 -34.56 -48.85
N GLU A 768 15.28 -35.75 -48.27
CA GLU A 768 16.04 -36.27 -47.10
C GLU A 768 17.53 -36.56 -47.37
N GLU A 769 18.00 -36.47 -48.63
CA GLU A 769 19.39 -36.76 -49.00
C GLU A 769 20.33 -35.52 -49.00
N LEU A 770 19.84 -34.28 -48.73
CA LEU A 770 20.67 -33.07 -48.94
C LEU A 770 20.74 -31.99 -47.82
N LEU A 771 20.04 -32.08 -46.69
CA LEU A 771 20.07 -30.98 -45.68
C LEU A 771 20.34 -31.44 -44.23
N LEU A 772 21.62 -31.67 -43.95
CA LEU A 772 22.16 -31.84 -42.59
C LEU A 772 23.10 -30.66 -42.24
N ALA A 773 22.68 -29.42 -42.51
CA ALA A 773 23.34 -28.21 -42.02
C ALA A 773 22.53 -26.95 -42.36
N GLN A 774 21.56 -26.56 -41.52
CA GLN A 774 21.15 -25.18 -41.24
C GLN A 774 19.90 -25.22 -40.35
N GLU A 775 20.04 -24.91 -39.07
CA GLU A 775 18.90 -24.53 -38.22
C GLU A 775 18.47 -23.12 -38.67
N LEU A 776 17.51 -23.06 -39.58
CA LEU A 776 16.75 -21.85 -39.89
C LEU A 776 15.31 -22.05 -39.43
N GLU A 777 14.75 -20.93 -38.98
CA GLU A 777 13.37 -20.73 -38.55
C GLU A 777 12.39 -21.21 -39.60
N ASP A 778 11.51 -22.14 -39.24
CA ASP A 778 10.26 -22.36 -39.97
C ASP A 778 9.10 -21.93 -39.07
N ASP A 779 8.59 -20.73 -39.35
CA ASP A 779 7.27 -20.28 -38.92
C ASP A 779 6.20 -21.08 -39.69
N TYR A 780 5.86 -22.25 -39.15
CA TYR A 780 4.73 -23.03 -39.63
C TYR A 780 3.47 -22.63 -38.86
N ILE A 781 2.61 -21.81 -39.49
CA ILE A 781 1.24 -21.55 -39.04
C ILE A 781 0.33 -22.53 -39.78
N PRO A 782 -0.28 -23.55 -39.13
CA PRO A 782 -1.20 -24.44 -39.81
C PRO A 782 -2.47 -23.69 -40.24
N GLU A 783 -2.83 -23.85 -41.51
CA GLU A 783 -4.08 -23.40 -42.11
C GLU A 783 -5.27 -24.08 -41.40
N TYR A 784 -6.21 -23.28 -40.88
CA TYR A 784 -7.35 -23.78 -40.11
C TYR A 784 -8.68 -23.60 -40.83
N VAL A 785 -9.43 -24.69 -41.00
CA VAL A 785 -10.74 -24.76 -41.66
C VAL A 785 -11.89 -24.51 -40.66
N GLU A 786 -12.91 -23.77 -41.10
CA GLU A 786 -14.00 -23.17 -40.30
C GLU A 786 -14.74 -24.07 -39.29
N PRO A 787 -15.22 -23.49 -38.16
CA PRO A 787 -16.46 -23.90 -37.51
C PRO A 787 -17.65 -23.07 -38.05
N SER A 788 -18.52 -23.75 -38.82
CA SER A 788 -19.76 -23.23 -39.39
C SER A 788 -20.76 -22.69 -38.34
N GLN A 789 -21.61 -21.77 -38.79
CA GLN A 789 -22.48 -20.87 -38.03
C GLN A 789 -23.66 -21.50 -37.25
N THR A 790 -23.61 -22.77 -36.83
CA THR A 790 -24.74 -23.43 -36.14
C THR A 790 -24.37 -24.28 -34.93
N ALA A 791 -23.22 -24.04 -34.29
CA ALA A 791 -22.94 -24.63 -32.97
C ALA A 791 -23.60 -23.78 -31.87
N GLU A 792 -24.54 -24.39 -31.16
CA GLU A 792 -25.35 -23.83 -30.09
C GLU A 792 -24.57 -22.96 -29.10
N ASN A 793 -25.27 -21.92 -28.63
CA ASN A 793 -24.87 -20.97 -27.60
C ASN A 793 -24.56 -21.65 -26.25
N GLY A 794 -23.42 -22.33 -26.15
CA GLY A 794 -22.85 -22.73 -24.87
C GLY A 794 -22.34 -21.48 -24.15
N HIS A 795 -23.17 -20.90 -23.28
CA HIS A 795 -22.69 -19.89 -22.34
C HIS A 795 -21.66 -20.55 -21.40
N ILE A 796 -20.44 -20.01 -21.36
CA ILE A 796 -19.45 -20.43 -20.38
C ILE A 796 -20.02 -20.13 -18.99
N ASN A 797 -20.34 -21.18 -18.23
CA ASN A 797 -20.85 -21.03 -16.86
C ASN A 797 -19.66 -20.77 -15.94
N ARG A 798 -19.46 -19.50 -15.57
CA ARG A 798 -18.32 -19.06 -14.78
C ARG A 798 -18.68 -18.89 -13.32
N GLU A 799 -17.91 -19.53 -12.44
CA GLU A 799 -17.83 -19.11 -11.05
C GLU A 799 -17.12 -17.76 -10.95
N ARG A 800 -17.67 -16.85 -10.13
CA ARG A 800 -17.13 -15.49 -9.97
C ARG A 800 -15.67 -15.53 -9.51
N GLY A 801 -14.77 -14.90 -10.27
CA GLY A 801 -13.35 -14.81 -9.93
C GLY A 801 -12.50 -16.03 -10.27
N LYS A 802 -13.05 -17.03 -10.97
CA LYS A 802 -12.30 -18.19 -11.51
C LYS A 802 -12.45 -18.29 -13.03
N LEU A 803 -11.45 -18.90 -13.66
CA LEU A 803 -11.59 -19.40 -15.03
C LEU A 803 -12.48 -20.63 -15.04
N SER A 804 -13.33 -20.75 -16.05
CA SER A 804 -14.07 -21.98 -16.34
C SER A 804 -13.13 -23.11 -16.80
N ALA A 805 -13.60 -24.36 -16.73
CA ALA A 805 -12.86 -25.50 -17.25
C ALA A 805 -12.58 -25.35 -18.76
N GLU A 806 -13.56 -24.84 -19.52
CA GLU A 806 -13.43 -24.60 -20.95
C GLU A 806 -12.38 -23.54 -21.27
N GLU A 807 -12.30 -22.47 -20.48
CA GLU A 807 -11.25 -21.45 -20.66
C GLU A 807 -9.87 -21.98 -20.33
N ILE A 808 -9.75 -22.84 -19.33
CA ILE A 808 -8.48 -23.50 -19.02
C ILE A 808 -8.06 -24.36 -20.21
N ASP A 809 -8.95 -25.16 -20.79
CA ASP A 809 -8.66 -25.97 -21.97
C ASP A 809 -8.30 -25.11 -23.20
N ILE A 810 -8.99 -23.98 -23.41
CA ILE A 810 -8.62 -23.00 -24.45
C ILE A 810 -7.20 -22.48 -24.26
N LEU A 811 -6.83 -22.10 -23.04
CA LEU A 811 -5.48 -21.61 -22.75
C LEU A 811 -4.44 -22.70 -22.96
N ARG A 812 -4.73 -23.95 -22.56
CA ARG A 812 -3.85 -25.12 -22.78
C ARG A 812 -3.61 -25.36 -24.26
N LEU A 813 -4.67 -25.37 -25.05
CA LEU A 813 -4.58 -25.52 -26.49
C LEU A 813 -3.81 -24.35 -27.13
N ALA A 814 -4.07 -23.11 -26.70
CA ALA A 814 -3.36 -21.93 -27.22
C ALA A 814 -1.85 -22.00 -26.91
N THR A 815 -1.43 -22.52 -25.75
CA THR A 815 0.00 -22.68 -25.45
C THR A 815 0.72 -23.70 -26.32
N LYS A 816 0.00 -24.60 -27.02
CA LYS A 816 0.58 -25.49 -28.04
C LYS A 816 1.23 -24.66 -29.16
N ASP A 817 0.54 -23.62 -29.60
CA ASP A 817 0.90 -22.77 -30.74
C ASP A 817 1.95 -21.71 -30.34
N TYR A 818 2.19 -21.50 -29.04
CA TYR A 818 3.22 -20.59 -28.54
C TYR A 818 4.63 -21.23 -28.53
N SER A 819 5.18 -21.49 -29.71
CA SER A 819 6.48 -22.15 -29.89
C SER A 819 7.61 -21.42 -29.14
N ASN A 820 8.58 -22.17 -28.58
CA ASN A 820 9.71 -21.65 -27.81
C ASN A 820 9.39 -20.82 -26.54
N ALA A 821 8.12 -20.72 -26.12
CA ALA A 821 7.73 -19.91 -24.97
C ALA A 821 8.39 -20.39 -23.67
N THR A 822 8.91 -19.43 -22.90
CA THR A 822 9.42 -19.65 -21.54
C THR A 822 8.29 -19.60 -20.51
N PRO A 823 8.47 -20.14 -19.30
CA PRO A 823 7.50 -19.99 -18.21
C PRO A 823 7.10 -18.52 -17.94
N ARG A 824 8.03 -17.57 -18.09
CA ARG A 824 7.72 -16.14 -17.98
C ARG A 824 6.77 -15.68 -19.10
N GLN A 825 7.03 -16.06 -20.34
CA GLN A 825 6.18 -15.71 -21.48
C GLN A 825 4.79 -16.33 -21.37
N ILE A 826 4.67 -17.59 -20.95
CA ILE A 826 3.36 -18.23 -20.70
C ILE A 826 2.60 -17.51 -19.59
N ARG A 827 3.29 -17.06 -18.54
CA ARG A 827 2.70 -16.24 -17.47
C ARG A 827 2.24 -14.86 -17.99
N ILE A 828 3.02 -14.22 -18.85
CA ILE A 828 2.64 -12.95 -19.51
C ILE A 828 1.41 -13.17 -20.38
N PHE A 829 1.41 -14.20 -21.23
CA PHE A 829 0.24 -14.61 -22.03
C PHE A 829 -1.00 -14.81 -21.17
N TYR A 830 -0.88 -15.58 -20.08
CA TYR A 830 -1.97 -15.80 -19.12
C TYR A 830 -2.52 -14.47 -18.58
N TYR A 831 -1.66 -13.56 -18.12
CA TYR A 831 -2.10 -12.27 -17.58
C TYR A 831 -2.66 -11.33 -18.65
N ARG A 832 -2.09 -11.33 -19.86
CA ARG A 832 -2.62 -10.59 -21.03
C ARG A 832 -4.02 -11.08 -21.37
N TYR A 833 -4.23 -12.39 -21.44
CA TYR A 833 -5.56 -12.97 -21.65
C TYR A 833 -6.55 -12.53 -20.55
N LEU A 834 -6.19 -12.66 -19.27
CA LEU A 834 -7.05 -12.21 -18.16
C LEU A 834 -7.41 -10.73 -18.27
N MET A 835 -6.42 -9.89 -18.57
CA MET A 835 -6.60 -8.45 -18.72
C MET A 835 -7.52 -8.13 -19.89
N ALA A 836 -7.30 -8.77 -21.05
CA ALA A 836 -8.16 -8.61 -22.22
C ALA A 836 -9.61 -8.98 -21.91
N LYS A 837 -9.84 -10.14 -21.28
CA LYS A 837 -11.19 -10.61 -20.90
C LYS A 837 -11.87 -9.64 -19.92
N ASN A 838 -11.15 -9.15 -18.92
CA ASN A 838 -11.67 -8.19 -17.95
C ASN A 838 -11.99 -6.82 -18.59
N LEU A 839 -11.13 -6.33 -19.48
CA LEU A 839 -11.35 -5.07 -20.18
C LEU A 839 -12.50 -5.17 -21.18
N LEU A 840 -12.60 -6.28 -21.93
CA LEU A 840 -13.75 -6.56 -22.81
C LEU A 840 -15.05 -6.61 -22.02
N ALA A 841 -15.09 -7.32 -20.88
CA ALA A 841 -16.27 -7.37 -20.03
C ALA A 841 -16.72 -5.97 -19.58
N ARG A 842 -15.78 -5.12 -19.13
CA ARG A 842 -16.05 -3.73 -18.75
C ARG A 842 -16.51 -2.89 -19.94
N ARG A 843 -15.89 -3.06 -21.10
CA ARG A 843 -16.22 -2.32 -22.32
C ARG A 843 -17.64 -2.64 -22.79
N TYR A 844 -18.00 -3.92 -22.91
CA TYR A 844 -19.34 -4.31 -23.33
C TYR A 844 -20.41 -3.92 -22.31
N ARG A 845 -20.11 -3.98 -21.02
CA ARG A 845 -20.97 -3.45 -19.95
C ARG A 845 -21.21 -1.95 -20.10
N SER A 846 -20.17 -1.16 -20.43
CA SER A 846 -20.30 0.28 -20.70
C SER A 846 -21.11 0.60 -21.96
N LEU A 847 -21.05 -0.28 -22.96
CA LEU A 847 -21.80 -0.15 -24.21
C LEU A 847 -23.26 -0.64 -24.09
N GLY A 848 -23.64 -1.23 -22.96
CA GLY A 848 -24.97 -1.85 -22.78
C GLY A 848 -25.22 -3.06 -23.70
N LYS A 849 -24.14 -3.71 -24.18
CA LYS A 849 -24.21 -4.86 -25.10
C LYS A 849 -23.86 -6.16 -24.40
N THR A 850 -24.40 -7.27 -24.87
CA THR A 850 -23.96 -8.62 -24.47
C THR A 850 -22.53 -8.87 -24.94
N ASN A 851 -21.65 -9.31 -24.04
CA ASN A 851 -20.26 -9.57 -24.38
C ASN A 851 -20.12 -10.85 -25.22
N THR A 852 -19.95 -10.68 -26.53
CA THR A 852 -19.78 -11.77 -27.50
C THR A 852 -18.47 -12.52 -27.30
N TRP A 853 -17.46 -11.89 -26.71
CA TRP A 853 -16.14 -12.49 -26.44
C TRP A 853 -16.12 -13.45 -25.25
N ILE A 854 -17.27 -13.78 -24.64
CA ILE A 854 -17.39 -14.76 -23.55
C ILE A 854 -17.61 -16.18 -24.06
N SER A 855 -18.08 -16.37 -25.30
CA SER A 855 -18.32 -17.72 -25.85
C SER A 855 -17.02 -18.53 -25.98
N VAL A 856 -17.13 -19.86 -26.04
CA VAL A 856 -15.97 -20.76 -26.25
C VAL A 856 -15.23 -20.38 -27.52
N LYS A 857 -15.95 -20.29 -28.66
CA LYS A 857 -15.38 -19.89 -29.97
C LYS A 857 -14.61 -18.57 -29.89
N ASN A 858 -15.22 -17.52 -29.34
CA ASN A 858 -14.61 -16.19 -29.34
C ASN A 858 -13.50 -16.07 -28.27
N SER A 859 -13.58 -16.83 -27.18
CA SER A 859 -12.50 -16.93 -26.20
C SER A 859 -11.25 -17.59 -26.78
N THR A 860 -11.41 -18.56 -27.68
CA THR A 860 -10.30 -19.15 -28.46
C THR A 860 -9.64 -18.12 -29.36
N ILE A 861 -10.44 -17.30 -30.05
CA ILE A 861 -9.91 -16.20 -30.89
C ILE A 861 -9.10 -15.23 -30.04
N VAL A 862 -9.62 -14.79 -28.89
CA VAL A 862 -8.89 -13.89 -27.98
C VAL A 862 -7.56 -14.51 -27.53
N ALA A 863 -7.56 -15.77 -27.09
CA ALA A 863 -6.34 -16.44 -26.66
C ALA A 863 -5.29 -16.52 -27.78
N ARG A 864 -5.70 -16.89 -29.00
CA ARG A 864 -4.80 -16.96 -30.15
C ARG A 864 -4.27 -15.59 -30.56
N LEU A 865 -5.13 -14.58 -30.69
CA LEU A 865 -4.68 -13.24 -31.06
C LEU A 865 -3.71 -12.64 -30.04
N VAL A 866 -3.90 -12.90 -28.75
CA VAL A 866 -2.92 -12.48 -27.73
C VAL A 866 -1.55 -13.09 -28.03
N ILE A 867 -1.46 -14.37 -28.40
CA ILE A 867 -0.19 -15.03 -28.73
C ILE A 867 0.37 -14.47 -30.04
N VAL A 868 -0.43 -14.47 -31.11
CA VAL A 868 0.01 -14.08 -32.45
C VAL A 868 0.54 -12.65 -32.45
N TYR A 869 -0.21 -11.68 -31.91
CA TYR A 869 0.27 -10.29 -31.80
C TYR A 869 1.41 -10.10 -30.80
N THR A 870 1.66 -11.05 -29.90
CA THR A 870 2.83 -11.00 -28.99
C THR A 870 4.10 -11.51 -29.67
N ILE A 871 3.99 -12.44 -30.62
CA ILE A 871 5.13 -13.06 -31.29
C ILE A 871 5.48 -12.31 -32.57
N HIS A 872 4.51 -11.70 -33.24
CA HIS A 872 4.72 -11.05 -34.53
C HIS A 872 5.76 -9.93 -34.43
N GLU A 873 6.76 -9.96 -35.31
CA GLU A 873 7.91 -9.06 -35.25
C GLU A 873 7.65 -7.68 -35.87
N GLU A 874 6.61 -7.57 -36.70
CA GLU A 874 6.26 -6.31 -37.36
C GLU A 874 5.84 -5.23 -36.34
N PRO A 875 6.55 -4.08 -36.28
CA PRO A 875 6.20 -3.00 -35.38
C PRO A 875 4.83 -2.42 -35.76
N GLU A 876 4.03 -2.06 -34.75
CA GLU A 876 2.74 -1.40 -34.92
C GLU A 876 1.67 -2.21 -35.69
N ILE A 877 1.89 -3.49 -35.99
CA ILE A 877 0.95 -4.35 -36.74
C ILE A 877 -0.48 -4.28 -36.20
N LEU A 878 -0.64 -4.26 -34.88
CA LEU A 878 -1.95 -4.19 -34.22
C LEU A 878 -2.63 -2.84 -34.46
N GLN A 879 -1.86 -1.74 -34.45
CA GLN A 879 -2.36 -0.41 -34.77
C GLN A 879 -2.75 -0.30 -36.25
N THR A 880 -1.90 -0.78 -37.16
CA THR A 880 -2.23 -0.83 -38.60
C THR A 880 -3.50 -1.63 -38.85
N HIS A 881 -3.63 -2.79 -38.21
CA HIS A 881 -4.84 -3.60 -38.33
C HIS A 881 -6.08 -2.89 -37.79
N LEU A 882 -5.97 -2.16 -36.68
CA LEU A 882 -7.07 -1.37 -36.12
C LEU A 882 -7.48 -0.23 -37.06
N GLU A 883 -6.52 0.49 -37.65
CA GLU A 883 -6.77 1.57 -38.62
C GLU A 883 -7.48 1.06 -39.87
N ASP A 884 -7.02 -0.07 -40.42
CA ASP A 884 -7.68 -0.72 -41.56
C ASP A 884 -9.12 -1.14 -41.25
N MET A 885 -9.38 -1.65 -40.03
CA MET A 885 -10.73 -2.02 -39.62
C MET A 885 -11.63 -0.80 -39.41
N LEU A 886 -11.08 0.32 -38.91
CA LEU A 886 -11.82 1.58 -38.76
C LEU A 886 -12.20 2.22 -40.11
N ALA A 887 -11.42 1.94 -41.16
CA ALA A 887 -11.68 2.39 -42.53
C ALA A 887 -12.61 1.47 -43.34
N SER A 888 -12.95 0.28 -42.82
CA SER A 888 -13.76 -0.72 -43.53
C SER A 888 -15.26 -0.49 -43.35
N ASP A 889 -16.01 -0.52 -44.46
CA ASP A 889 -17.48 -0.47 -44.48
C ASP A 889 -18.16 -1.85 -44.38
N GLN A 890 -17.38 -2.94 -44.29
CA GLN A 890 -17.94 -4.30 -44.24
C GLN A 890 -18.51 -4.62 -42.85
N THR A 891 -19.64 -5.33 -42.80
CA THR A 891 -20.31 -5.74 -41.54
C THR A 891 -19.67 -6.97 -40.89
N TRP A 892 -19.15 -7.88 -41.70
CA TRP A 892 -18.43 -9.08 -41.28
C TRP A 892 -17.08 -9.09 -41.96
N ILE A 893 -16.02 -9.33 -41.19
CA ILE A 893 -14.65 -9.34 -41.69
C ILE A 893 -13.90 -10.55 -41.16
N ASP A 894 -12.92 -11.00 -41.93
CA ASP A 894 -12.01 -12.05 -41.52
C ASP A 894 -11.07 -11.51 -40.42
N VAL A 895 -10.88 -12.31 -39.37
CA VAL A 895 -9.92 -12.01 -38.31
C VAL A 895 -8.51 -12.03 -38.90
N LYS A 896 -7.87 -10.87 -39.00
CA LYS A 896 -6.48 -10.78 -39.48
C LYS A 896 -5.55 -11.69 -38.66
N LEU A 897 -4.63 -12.36 -39.35
CA LEU A 897 -3.66 -13.35 -38.80
C LEU A 897 -4.28 -14.67 -38.28
N ILE A 898 -5.60 -14.83 -38.37
CA ILE A 898 -6.29 -16.10 -38.11
C ILE A 898 -7.23 -16.36 -39.29
N SER A 899 -6.76 -17.14 -40.27
CA SER A 899 -7.49 -17.41 -41.51
C SER A 899 -8.88 -18.01 -41.25
N LEU A 900 -9.86 -17.67 -42.10
CA LEU A 900 -11.18 -18.31 -42.19
C LEU A 900 -12.10 -18.16 -40.95
N VAL A 901 -11.92 -17.10 -40.15
CA VAL A 901 -12.85 -16.78 -39.04
C VAL A 901 -13.48 -15.41 -39.26
N LYS A 902 -14.78 -15.38 -39.53
CA LYS A 902 -15.56 -14.13 -39.64
C LYS A 902 -16.16 -13.69 -38.32
N VAL A 903 -16.01 -12.42 -38.02
CA VAL A 903 -16.57 -11.74 -36.84
C VAL A 903 -17.24 -10.43 -37.25
N ASP A 904 -18.18 -9.96 -36.43
CA ASP A 904 -18.78 -8.63 -36.63
C ASP A 904 -17.68 -7.56 -36.52
N THR A 905 -17.60 -6.68 -37.51
CA THR A 905 -16.53 -5.69 -37.62
C THR A 905 -16.49 -4.75 -36.40
N LYS A 906 -17.64 -4.39 -35.82
CA LYS A 906 -17.68 -3.49 -34.65
C LYS A 906 -17.17 -4.20 -33.41
N ASP A 907 -17.53 -5.47 -33.23
CA ASP A 907 -17.02 -6.27 -32.12
C ASP A 907 -15.51 -6.51 -32.26
N TYR A 908 -15.02 -6.72 -33.48
CA TYR A 908 -13.59 -6.92 -33.75
C TYR A 908 -12.76 -5.66 -33.51
N ILE A 909 -13.27 -4.49 -33.91
CA ILE A 909 -12.64 -3.18 -33.58
C ILE A 909 -12.51 -3.02 -32.06
N GLU A 910 -13.53 -3.37 -31.30
CA GLU A 910 -13.48 -3.29 -29.83
C GLU A 910 -12.47 -4.28 -29.24
N LEU A 911 -12.33 -5.48 -29.81
CA LEU A 911 -11.26 -6.41 -29.44
C LEU A 911 -9.87 -5.83 -29.75
N LEU A 912 -9.64 -5.33 -30.96
CA LEU A 912 -8.35 -4.77 -31.35
C LEU A 912 -7.96 -3.58 -30.48
N LYS A 913 -8.90 -2.68 -30.13
CA LYS A 913 -8.65 -1.60 -29.17
C LYS A 913 -8.18 -2.13 -27.82
N ILE A 914 -8.80 -3.19 -27.30
CA ILE A 914 -8.39 -3.79 -26.03
C ILE A 914 -7.04 -4.49 -26.17
N LEU A 915 -6.80 -5.24 -27.24
CA LEU A 915 -5.51 -5.89 -27.46
C LEU A 915 -4.38 -4.85 -27.60
N ASN A 916 -4.63 -3.69 -28.21
CA ASN A 916 -3.65 -2.59 -28.30
C ASN A 916 -3.26 -2.03 -26.91
N ILE A 917 -4.17 -2.10 -25.94
CA ILE A 917 -3.90 -1.68 -24.56
C ILE A 917 -3.14 -2.77 -23.79
N VAL A 918 -3.49 -4.04 -24.03
CA VAL A 918 -2.97 -5.20 -23.28
C VAL A 918 -1.60 -5.64 -23.78
N ILE A 919 -1.37 -5.53 -25.09
CA ILE A 919 -0.13 -5.84 -25.78
C ILE A 919 0.56 -4.49 -26.03
N ALA A 920 1.20 -3.98 -24.99
CA ALA A 920 1.81 -2.66 -25.00
C ALA A 920 3.07 -2.54 -25.88
N TYR A 921 3.61 -3.67 -26.33
CA TYR A 921 4.81 -3.81 -27.16
C TYR A 921 4.75 -5.12 -27.92
#